data_AF-A0A1L9QQX6-F1
#
_entry.id   AF-A0A1L9QQX6-F1
#
_cell.length_a   1.000
_cell.length_b   1.000
_cell.length_c   1.000
_cell.angle_alpha   90.00
_cell.angle_beta   90.00
_cell.angle_gamma   90.00
#
_symmetry.space_group_name_H-M   'P 1'
#
loop_
_entity.id
_entity.type
_entity.pdbx_description
1 polymer ?
#
loop_
_entity_poly.entity_id
_entity_poly.type
_entity_poly.pdbx_seq_one_letter_code
_entity_poly.pdbx_strand_id
1 'polypeptide(L)'
;MVSSFRQADDSLPRVDYGEMLDRIVEAIANQPGLFRVSDDSERLLVNVEAIAHRIAQQNLDDPILGSDRGIRAATLNSSPSCAAQFPDKIRNIRQALLEQLQSSLRAKNLETSAFLSSLVQDFSTFQNSQPSLDLSYPFTAYTGLQKERLQIQSPGSIKFHKLTITVDRTDTLNRNLPEELRRYIQEHLDTETDEQQADLEDVLTDLIQDEHKDSDINLIKRLMDTEVLGQLKKEAKIQYLEYLEQNINADRHPEVVYLQDLIRRLKALNDYIADPQRSDADYEVTYQGTPVNFRQLFSRAEAFDILPVIPIIEGYLGETTDPRRNRRQFIFGLKLKLNGPVQNQGSASAFDYYCSLLDLDREENQAVARSPYGLQKILKVAFLYFFVFASDCDPEAEGYNHNNELHYDPVSRFEAKILPTLQGDNDEAKVSLLRGIRRGLDKLKAREKVNRLVKLVKHTLTREMVIPPSEHCIHVGVRKTLLETDVDTIFGRQTLFREALKGNPKQCLQYLSVGEATVNPEILCQLPVSIKIEDIRYSETSDRQTFSMSYKLDHLQSFPVLLMPKQGLTDKVHKKHYETLQRRKLVLFHIDTAQNEQLDDQQAFLYRFTFSLLFYIVVQQLARYLPNRKNLFIPIVRFHLTNKNNSSALEEFILNLSVTVSHLLNEEEILANFQGFDITSNNIHKTRNGLSSLYSRLPKVFSFDQLEETPQLEKLAIIVVSSRESDAHYQTDKDRHLSNLMGEVVSVTRREDARIEINCLSTFSDSYLRSEMFNTPLVLRDKIVELYQRGYRHFVYIAKAPYTSSLNITAEEDRLFFMSRSLIRCLVENNPDIKIYPMFFDKYYVRSSMSLKPKSLYVQDIRELTQLVDDPSQQSVVFFNLFNGLKVGKKDERFYNGVISYATLLNTYKGILDNEVIYQGLLHEGDLKHDILQYLTLFHFSRYEAMSKISLKLDPYQNIIGDYSVGKLSLFKHMNGKSDFNSLAFLTEVKKALI
;
A
#
# COMPACT_ATOMS: atom_id res chain seq x y z
N MET A 1 8.06 51.91 -13.18
CA MET A 1 7.80 50.48 -13.44
C MET A 1 9.14 49.80 -13.68
N VAL A 2 9.71 49.24 -12.62
CA VAL A 2 10.93 48.43 -12.70
C VAL A 2 10.46 46.98 -12.64
N SER A 3 10.70 46.25 -13.72
CA SER A 3 10.51 44.82 -13.84
C SER A 3 11.44 44.09 -12.86
N SER A 4 10.90 43.63 -11.74
CA SER A 4 11.57 42.61 -10.96
C SER A 4 11.52 41.30 -11.74
N PHE A 5 12.66 40.91 -12.30
CA PHE A 5 12.91 39.53 -12.70
C PHE A 5 12.62 38.64 -11.49
N ARG A 6 11.52 37.90 -11.52
CA ARG A 6 11.32 36.75 -10.63
C ARG A 6 12.44 35.76 -10.93
N GLN A 7 13.44 35.71 -10.06
CA GLN A 7 14.26 34.52 -9.87
C GLN A 7 13.29 33.34 -9.75
N ALA A 8 13.55 32.27 -10.50
CA ALA A 8 12.70 31.08 -10.55
C ALA A 8 12.30 30.65 -9.12
N ASP A 9 11.01 30.79 -8.79
CA ASP A 9 10.45 30.35 -7.51
C ASP A 9 10.67 28.85 -7.40
N ASP A 10 11.54 28.48 -6.47
CA ASP A 10 11.85 27.13 -6.05
C ASP A 10 10.59 26.54 -5.39
N SER A 11 9.83 25.75 -6.16
CA SER A 11 8.47 25.30 -5.79
C SER A 11 8.43 24.20 -4.74
N LEU A 12 9.58 23.84 -4.15
CA LEU A 12 9.70 22.80 -3.13
C LEU A 12 9.83 23.43 -1.73
N PRO A 13 9.24 22.81 -0.69
CA PRO A 13 9.32 23.34 0.67
C PRO A 13 10.77 23.35 1.15
N ARG A 14 11.26 24.50 1.61
CA ARG A 14 12.64 24.63 2.08
C ARG A 14 12.80 24.21 3.53
N VAL A 15 13.92 23.59 3.85
CA VAL A 15 14.26 23.16 5.22
C VAL A 15 15.61 23.69 5.71
N ASP A 16 15.78 23.86 7.02
CA ASP A 16 17.06 24.16 7.65
C ASP A 16 17.21 23.41 8.99
N TYR A 17 18.10 22.42 9.02
CA TYR A 17 18.40 21.64 10.23
C TYR A 17 19.62 22.15 10.99
N GLY A 18 20.22 23.27 10.58
CA GLY A 18 21.53 23.73 11.06
C GLY A 18 21.60 23.88 12.57
N GLU A 19 20.65 24.61 13.16
CA GLU A 19 20.59 24.81 14.61
C GLU A 19 20.41 23.48 15.35
N MET A 20 19.47 22.65 14.90
CA MET A 20 19.19 21.36 15.55
C MET A 20 20.42 20.44 15.54
N LEU A 21 21.17 20.39 14.44
CA LEU A 21 22.40 19.60 14.36
C LEU A 21 23.49 20.13 15.31
N ASP A 22 23.64 21.45 15.44
CA ASP A 22 24.59 22.04 16.39
C ASP A 22 24.23 21.70 17.84
N ARG A 23 22.95 21.80 18.19
CA ARG A 23 22.44 21.41 19.52
C ARG A 23 22.69 19.94 19.82
N ILE A 24 22.57 19.07 18.83
CA ILE A 24 22.89 17.64 18.99
C ILE A 24 24.38 17.45 19.31
N VAL A 25 25.29 18.13 18.62
CA VAL A 25 26.74 18.09 18.91
C VAL A 25 27.03 18.56 20.34
N GLU A 26 26.49 19.71 20.73
CA GLU A 26 26.62 20.25 22.09
C GLU A 26 26.08 19.29 23.14
N ALA A 27 24.94 18.65 22.87
CA ALA A 27 24.32 17.71 23.79
C ALA A 27 25.14 16.43 23.95
N ILE A 28 25.78 15.92 22.88
CA ILE A 28 26.68 14.75 22.95
C ILE A 28 27.90 15.05 23.82
N ALA A 29 28.56 16.20 23.58
CA ALA A 29 29.75 16.59 24.33
C ALA A 29 29.48 16.67 25.85
N ASN A 30 28.27 17.11 26.21
CA ASN A 30 27.84 17.30 27.61
C ASN A 30 27.03 16.11 28.17
N GLN A 31 27.09 14.92 27.58
CA GLN A 31 26.36 13.75 28.05
C GLN A 31 27.29 12.70 28.70
N PRO A 32 27.56 12.77 30.01
CA PRO A 32 28.36 11.77 30.68
C PRO A 32 27.66 10.40 30.66
N GLY A 33 28.44 9.34 30.41
CA GLY A 33 27.96 7.96 30.41
C GLY A 33 27.03 7.64 29.24
N LEU A 34 27.20 8.32 28.09
CA LEU A 34 26.56 7.97 26.83
C LEU A 34 26.86 6.53 26.41
N PHE A 35 28.11 6.09 26.61
CA PHE A 35 28.55 4.72 26.44
C PHE A 35 28.95 4.14 27.80
N ARG A 36 28.56 2.89 28.07
CA ARG A 36 29.01 2.15 29.26
C ARG A 36 29.28 0.70 28.90
N VAL A 37 30.38 0.17 29.41
CA VAL A 37 30.72 -1.25 29.28
C VAL A 37 30.22 -1.99 30.52
N SER A 38 29.59 -3.15 30.33
CA SER A 38 29.19 -4.02 31.44
C SER A 38 30.40 -4.52 32.24
N ASP A 39 30.20 -4.95 33.48
CA ASP A 39 31.30 -5.38 34.34
C ASP A 39 32.02 -6.63 33.82
N ASP A 40 31.30 -7.51 33.13
CA ASP A 40 31.86 -8.68 32.42
C ASP A 40 32.50 -8.34 31.07
N SER A 41 32.44 -7.08 30.63
CA SER A 41 32.93 -6.60 29.33
C SER A 41 32.31 -7.32 28.12
N GLU A 42 31.14 -7.93 28.28
CA GLU A 42 30.43 -8.61 27.18
C GLU A 42 29.36 -7.74 26.53
N ARG A 43 29.08 -6.54 27.07
CA ARG A 43 27.98 -5.69 26.58
C ARG A 43 28.37 -4.23 26.54
N LEU A 44 27.92 -3.55 25.49
CA LEU A 44 28.03 -2.10 25.33
C LEU A 44 26.64 -1.47 25.46
N LEU A 45 26.45 -0.65 26.48
CA LEU A 45 25.22 0.12 26.69
C LEU A 45 25.37 1.49 26.02
N VAL A 46 24.36 1.89 25.27
CA VAL A 46 24.30 3.15 24.53
C VAL A 46 23.04 3.93 24.95
N ASN A 47 23.22 5.18 25.38
CA ASN A 47 22.14 6.03 25.92
C ASN A 47 21.83 7.26 25.05
N VAL A 48 21.60 7.05 23.75
CA VAL A 48 21.16 8.11 22.81
C VAL A 48 19.78 8.67 23.17
N GLU A 49 18.98 7.89 23.89
CA GLU A 49 17.67 8.27 24.43
C GLU A 49 17.72 9.54 25.28
N ALA A 50 18.71 9.65 26.16
CA ALA A 50 18.87 10.83 27.01
C ALA A 50 19.15 12.10 26.19
N ILE A 51 19.85 11.97 25.06
CA ILE A 51 20.13 13.09 24.16
C ILE A 51 18.85 13.46 23.41
N ALA A 52 18.14 12.48 22.83
CA ALA A 52 16.89 12.72 22.10
C ALA A 52 15.85 13.43 22.98
N HIS A 53 15.68 13.01 24.23
CA HIS A 53 14.80 13.71 25.18
C HIS A 53 15.30 15.12 25.54
N ARG A 54 16.61 15.31 25.76
CA ARG A 54 17.16 16.64 26.03
C ARG A 54 16.87 17.61 24.89
N ILE A 55 17.04 17.18 23.64
CA ILE A 55 16.76 18.00 22.46
C ILE A 55 15.26 18.25 22.32
N ALA A 56 14.43 17.24 22.56
CA ALA A 56 12.97 17.40 22.52
C ALA A 56 12.42 18.41 23.54
N GLN A 57 13.14 18.69 24.63
CA GLN A 57 12.74 19.70 25.62
C GLN A 57 13.28 21.11 25.30
N GLN A 58 14.04 21.28 24.21
CA GLN A 58 14.50 22.59 23.78
C GLN A 58 13.43 23.27 22.90
N ASN A 59 13.37 24.59 23.01
CA ASN A 59 12.58 25.39 22.09
C ASN A 59 13.45 25.72 20.86
N LEU A 60 13.25 24.97 19.78
CA LEU A 60 13.94 25.15 18.51
C LEU A 60 12.96 25.60 17.45
N ASP A 61 13.44 26.42 16.50
CA ASP A 61 12.65 26.87 15.36
C ASP A 61 12.24 25.69 14.47
N ASP A 62 11.08 25.82 13.79
CA ASP A 62 10.64 24.81 12.82
C ASP A 62 11.65 24.76 11.66
N PRO A 63 12.20 23.58 11.31
CA PRO A 63 13.09 23.46 10.17
C PRO A 63 12.44 23.90 8.87
N ILE A 64 11.11 23.80 8.73
CA ILE A 64 10.41 24.23 7.52
C ILE A 64 10.44 25.77 7.44
N LEU A 65 11.07 26.29 6.40
CA LEU A 65 11.16 27.72 6.13
C LEU A 65 9.93 28.21 5.36
N GLY A 66 9.34 29.33 5.80
CA GLY A 66 8.25 30.00 5.09
C GLY A 66 6.85 29.51 5.49
N SER A 67 5.89 29.58 4.58
CA SER A 67 4.51 29.18 4.86
C SER A 67 4.36 27.66 4.82
N ASP A 68 3.77 27.08 5.87
CA ASP A 68 3.43 25.67 5.97
C ASP A 68 2.23 25.24 5.10
N ARG A 69 1.53 26.20 4.47
CA ARG A 69 0.29 25.94 3.74
C ARG A 69 0.54 25.05 2.53
N GLY A 70 -0.18 23.94 2.49
CA GLY A 70 -0.18 23.03 1.35
C GLY A 70 1.09 22.19 1.23
N ILE A 71 1.98 22.18 2.23
CA ILE A 71 3.11 21.25 2.28
C ILE A 71 2.58 19.85 2.60
N ARG A 72 2.98 18.87 1.80
CA ARG A 72 2.65 17.46 2.01
C ARG A 72 3.82 16.72 2.64
N ALA A 73 5.04 16.94 2.14
CA ALA A 73 6.27 16.38 2.68
C ALA A 73 7.40 17.39 2.56
N ALA A 74 8.33 17.43 3.53
CA ALA A 74 9.50 18.30 3.53
C ALA A 74 10.66 17.61 4.27
N THR A 75 11.79 17.41 3.59
CA THR A 75 12.93 16.62 4.12
C THR A 75 14.30 17.08 3.62
N LEU A 76 14.48 17.35 2.32
CA LEU A 76 15.82 17.46 1.71
C LEU A 76 16.12 18.78 1.02
N ASN A 77 15.11 19.58 0.65
CA ASN A 77 15.34 20.83 -0.04
C ASN A 77 15.91 21.91 0.91
N SER A 78 17.18 21.76 1.29
CA SER A 78 17.84 22.56 2.31
C SER A 78 18.18 23.97 1.83
N SER A 79 18.22 24.94 2.75
CA SER A 79 18.79 26.26 2.47
C SER A 79 20.24 26.13 1.94
N PRO A 80 20.73 27.00 1.05
CA PRO A 80 22.10 26.90 0.53
C PRO A 80 23.18 26.90 1.63
N SER A 81 22.94 27.66 2.71
CA SER A 81 23.82 27.68 3.89
C SER A 81 23.81 26.34 4.62
N CYS A 82 22.63 25.78 4.87
CA CYS A 82 22.47 24.48 5.52
C CYS A 82 23.10 23.35 4.69
N ALA A 83 22.82 23.32 3.38
CA ALA A 83 23.38 22.33 2.46
C ALA A 83 24.91 22.32 2.44
N ALA A 84 25.55 23.50 2.47
CA ALA A 84 27.00 23.63 2.48
C ALA A 84 27.63 23.12 3.79
N GLN A 85 26.98 23.33 4.94
CA GLN A 85 27.50 22.95 6.26
C GLN A 85 27.09 21.55 6.71
N PHE A 86 26.06 20.96 6.09
CA PHE A 86 25.46 19.70 6.50
C PHE A 86 26.50 18.57 6.63
N PRO A 87 27.38 18.31 5.65
CA PRO A 87 28.35 17.22 5.77
C PRO A 87 29.28 17.37 6.97
N ASP A 88 29.75 18.59 7.24
CA ASP A 88 30.66 18.85 8.35
C ASP A 88 29.96 18.72 9.70
N LYS A 89 28.72 19.19 9.83
CA LYS A 89 27.91 18.97 11.04
C LYS A 89 27.69 17.48 11.33
N ILE A 90 27.38 16.68 10.31
CA ILE A 90 27.23 15.23 10.45
C ILE A 90 28.55 14.56 10.87
N ARG A 91 29.68 14.95 10.28
CA ARG A 91 31.01 14.44 10.68
C ARG A 91 31.38 14.84 12.11
N ASN A 92 31.01 16.05 12.54
CA ASN A 92 31.20 16.51 13.92
C ASN A 92 30.38 15.66 14.91
N ILE A 93 29.12 15.33 14.58
CA ILE A 93 28.31 14.39 15.38
C ILE A 93 29.00 13.03 15.50
N ARG A 94 29.46 12.45 14.38
CA ARG A 94 30.21 11.18 14.40
C ARG A 94 31.46 11.27 15.28
N GLN A 95 32.23 12.35 15.15
CA GLN A 95 33.46 12.54 15.90
C GLN A 95 33.18 12.68 17.41
N ALA A 96 32.19 13.47 17.80
CA ALA A 96 31.79 13.62 19.19
C ALA A 96 31.33 12.27 19.81
N LEU A 97 30.58 11.47 19.06
CA LEU A 97 30.19 10.12 19.47
C LEU A 97 31.41 9.20 19.64
N LEU A 98 32.37 9.26 18.72
CA LEU A 98 33.61 8.48 18.79
C LEU A 98 34.42 8.82 20.05
N GLU A 99 34.58 10.10 20.34
CA GLU A 99 35.34 10.59 21.49
C GLU A 99 34.70 10.13 22.81
N GLN A 100 33.37 10.16 22.90
CA GLN A 100 32.65 9.63 24.07
C GLN A 100 32.84 8.11 24.23
N LEU A 101 32.78 7.35 23.13
CA LEU A 101 33.04 5.90 23.16
C LEU A 101 34.47 5.61 23.61
N GLN A 102 35.46 6.22 22.97
CA GLN A 102 36.88 6.02 23.29
C GLN A 102 37.20 6.42 24.73
N SER A 103 36.64 7.54 25.22
CA SER A 103 36.83 7.98 26.60
C SER A 103 36.25 6.97 27.59
N SER A 104 35.07 6.42 27.30
CA SER A 104 34.42 5.40 28.13
C SER A 104 35.21 4.09 28.17
N LEU A 105 35.81 3.67 27.05
CA LEU A 105 36.65 2.48 26.96
C LEU A 105 38.02 2.67 27.64
N ARG A 106 38.67 3.83 27.45
CA ARG A 106 39.94 4.18 28.12
C ARG A 106 39.79 4.19 29.63
N ALA A 107 38.64 4.63 30.16
CA ALA A 107 38.36 4.58 31.60
C ALA A 107 38.36 3.14 32.18
N LYS A 108 38.18 2.12 31.32
CA LYS A 108 38.27 0.68 31.65
C LYS A 108 39.56 0.02 31.12
N ASN A 109 40.52 0.80 30.61
CA ASN A 109 41.75 0.32 29.95
C ASN A 109 41.49 -0.61 28.75
N LEU A 110 40.43 -0.35 27.98
CA LEU A 110 40.07 -1.12 26.79
C LEU A 110 40.42 -0.35 25.50
N GLU A 111 40.99 -1.05 24.52
CA GLU A 111 41.16 -0.54 23.15
C GLU A 111 39.87 -0.73 22.35
N THR A 112 39.52 0.24 21.50
CA THR A 112 38.22 0.30 20.82
C THR A 112 38.01 -0.87 19.86
N SER A 113 38.96 -1.12 18.97
CA SER A 113 38.85 -2.16 17.93
C SER A 113 38.83 -3.55 18.55
N ALA A 114 39.68 -3.79 19.55
CA ALA A 114 39.77 -5.05 20.30
C ALA A 114 38.50 -5.33 21.09
N PHE A 115 37.94 -4.34 21.78
CA PHE A 115 36.68 -4.49 22.51
C PHE A 115 35.51 -4.74 21.55
N LEU A 116 35.35 -3.95 20.48
CA LEU A 116 34.26 -4.15 19.54
C LEU A 116 34.35 -5.50 18.82
N SER A 117 35.57 -5.93 18.46
CA SER A 117 35.80 -7.27 17.91
C SER A 117 35.46 -8.37 18.92
N SER A 118 35.67 -8.14 20.21
CA SER A 118 35.34 -9.13 21.25
C SER A 118 33.83 -9.35 21.40
N LEU A 119 32.99 -8.37 21.03
CA LEU A 119 31.53 -8.47 21.04
C LEU A 119 30.97 -9.29 19.87
N VAL A 120 31.78 -9.56 18.84
CA VAL A 120 31.40 -10.41 17.72
C VAL A 120 31.38 -11.88 18.16
N GLN A 121 30.36 -12.61 17.72
CA GLN A 121 30.18 -14.03 18.02
C GLN A 121 30.17 -14.85 16.73
N ASP A 122 30.77 -16.04 16.76
CA ASP A 122 30.60 -17.00 15.67
C ASP A 122 29.12 -17.39 15.55
N PHE A 123 28.61 -17.42 14.33
CA PHE A 123 27.18 -17.66 14.10
C PHE A 123 26.73 -19.07 14.54
N SER A 124 27.65 -20.05 14.59
CA SER A 124 27.36 -21.40 15.12
C SER A 124 26.87 -21.37 16.58
N THR A 125 27.23 -20.36 17.37
CA THR A 125 26.75 -20.21 18.75
C THR A 125 25.25 -19.92 18.84
N PHE A 126 24.62 -19.50 17.74
CA PHE A 126 23.18 -19.28 17.63
C PHE A 126 22.44 -20.55 17.18
N GLN A 127 23.15 -21.65 16.89
CA GLN A 127 22.53 -22.89 16.47
C GLN A 127 22.06 -23.71 17.68
N ASN A 128 20.77 -24.03 17.73
CA ASN A 128 20.21 -24.91 18.76
C ASN A 128 18.98 -25.68 18.24
N SER A 129 18.79 -26.92 18.70
CA SER A 129 17.67 -27.80 18.32
C SER A 129 16.28 -27.17 18.48
N GLN A 130 16.13 -26.21 19.39
CA GLN A 130 14.89 -25.47 19.62
C GLN A 130 15.16 -23.96 19.55
N PRO A 131 14.18 -23.20 19.03
CA PRO A 131 14.29 -21.75 18.95
C PRO A 131 13.94 -21.12 20.29
N SER A 132 14.70 -20.09 20.67
CA SER A 132 14.52 -19.40 21.94
C SER A 132 14.79 -17.90 21.85
N LEU A 133 14.27 -17.15 22.82
CA LEU A 133 14.38 -15.70 22.88
C LEU A 133 15.81 -15.19 23.13
N ASP A 134 16.79 -16.09 23.33
CA ASP A 134 18.23 -15.77 23.34
C ASP A 134 18.84 -15.70 21.92
N LEU A 135 17.99 -15.69 20.88
CA LEU A 135 18.35 -15.72 19.46
C LEU A 135 18.83 -17.09 18.95
N SER A 136 18.67 -18.17 19.73
CA SER A 136 18.99 -19.49 19.19
C SER A 136 17.96 -19.97 18.17
N TYR A 137 18.39 -20.66 17.11
CA TYR A 137 17.55 -21.23 16.05
C TYR A 137 18.16 -22.53 15.48
N PRO A 138 17.38 -23.49 14.94
CA PRO A 138 17.93 -24.79 14.52
C PRO A 138 18.81 -24.77 13.27
N PHE A 139 18.51 -23.88 12.32
CA PHE A 139 19.19 -23.82 11.01
C PHE A 139 19.32 -25.17 10.27
N THR A 140 18.49 -26.16 10.62
CA THR A 140 18.50 -27.48 9.99
C THR A 140 18.09 -27.36 8.53
N ALA A 141 18.66 -28.21 7.67
CA ALA A 141 18.21 -28.34 6.29
C ALA A 141 16.74 -28.76 6.25
N TYR A 142 15.99 -28.18 5.32
CA TYR A 142 14.61 -28.54 5.04
C TYR A 142 14.58 -29.45 3.82
N THR A 143 13.97 -30.62 3.99
CA THR A 143 13.81 -31.63 2.95
C THR A 143 12.35 -31.79 2.57
N GLY A 144 12.08 -32.31 1.37
CA GLY A 144 10.72 -32.55 0.90
C GLY A 144 9.92 -31.27 0.64
N LEU A 145 10.59 -30.15 0.37
CA LEU A 145 9.93 -28.98 -0.19
C LEU A 145 9.43 -29.35 -1.58
N GLN A 146 8.27 -28.83 -1.95
CA GLN A 146 7.61 -29.21 -3.19
C GLN A 146 6.92 -28.01 -3.82
N LYS A 147 6.84 -28.03 -5.15
CA LYS A 147 5.87 -27.24 -5.91
C LYS A 147 5.08 -28.15 -6.84
N GLU A 148 3.83 -27.78 -7.11
CA GLU A 148 2.89 -28.58 -7.90
C GLU A 148 2.19 -27.67 -8.92
N ARG A 149 2.08 -28.12 -10.18
CA ARG A 149 1.45 -27.33 -11.23
C ARG A 149 -0.07 -27.43 -11.14
N LEU A 150 -0.73 -26.29 -11.35
CA LEU A 150 -2.15 -26.16 -11.59
C LEU A 150 -2.43 -26.01 -13.08
N GLN A 151 -3.63 -26.44 -13.47
CA GLN A 151 -4.21 -26.18 -14.78
C GLN A 151 -5.53 -25.43 -14.64
N ILE A 152 -5.82 -24.49 -15.54
CA ILE A 152 -7.12 -23.81 -15.62
C ILE A 152 -8.11 -24.71 -16.35
N GLN A 153 -9.02 -25.33 -15.58
CA GLN A 153 -10.02 -26.25 -16.09
C GLN A 153 -11.21 -26.37 -15.14
N SER A 154 -12.39 -26.66 -15.70
CA SER A 154 -13.59 -27.04 -14.94
C SER A 154 -13.88 -28.54 -15.09
N PRO A 155 -14.17 -29.28 -13.99
CA PRO A 155 -14.23 -28.83 -12.59
C PRO A 155 -12.83 -28.61 -11.97
N GLY A 156 -12.74 -27.75 -10.96
CA GLY A 156 -11.49 -27.46 -10.26
C GLY A 156 -11.69 -27.20 -8.77
N SER A 157 -10.64 -27.44 -7.99
CA SER A 157 -10.63 -27.33 -6.52
C SER A 157 -10.34 -25.91 -6.02
N ILE A 158 -9.85 -25.03 -6.88
CA ILE A 158 -9.59 -23.63 -6.57
C ILE A 158 -10.49 -22.76 -7.44
N LYS A 159 -11.17 -21.82 -6.81
CA LYS A 159 -12.17 -20.94 -7.41
C LYS A 159 -11.70 -19.49 -7.42
N PHE A 160 -11.75 -18.85 -8.57
CA PHE A 160 -11.44 -17.44 -8.77
C PHE A 160 -12.63 -16.74 -9.42
N HIS A 161 -13.05 -15.61 -8.87
CA HIS A 161 -14.02 -14.75 -9.53
C HIS A 161 -13.28 -13.58 -10.19
N LYS A 162 -13.38 -13.53 -11.51
CA LYS A 162 -12.79 -12.51 -12.37
C LYS A 162 -13.84 -11.46 -12.70
N LEU A 163 -13.44 -10.19 -12.67
CA LEU A 163 -14.20 -9.04 -13.14
C LEU A 163 -13.49 -8.44 -14.36
N THR A 164 -14.22 -8.25 -15.45
CA THR A 164 -13.76 -7.50 -16.61
C THR A 164 -14.70 -6.33 -16.86
N ILE A 165 -14.17 -5.10 -16.82
CA ILE A 165 -14.89 -3.89 -17.19
C ILE A 165 -14.36 -3.43 -18.55
N THR A 166 -15.22 -3.38 -19.55
CA THR A 166 -14.91 -2.91 -20.90
C THR A 166 -15.59 -1.58 -21.14
N VAL A 167 -14.83 -0.54 -21.46
CA VAL A 167 -15.36 0.78 -21.89
C VAL A 167 -15.11 0.91 -23.38
N ASP A 168 -16.19 1.04 -24.14
CA ASP A 168 -16.16 1.13 -25.60
C ASP A 168 -16.26 2.59 -26.08
N ARG A 169 -15.72 2.86 -27.28
CA ARG A 169 -15.83 4.17 -27.97
C ARG A 169 -15.30 5.35 -27.13
N THR A 170 -14.15 5.20 -26.47
CA THR A 170 -13.61 6.27 -25.62
C THR A 170 -13.33 7.58 -26.36
N ASP A 171 -13.18 7.54 -27.68
CA ASP A 171 -12.98 8.70 -28.56
C ASP A 171 -14.25 9.49 -28.86
N THR A 172 -15.45 8.91 -28.70
CA THR A 172 -16.71 9.60 -29.04
C THR A 172 -16.98 10.79 -28.14
N LEU A 173 -16.41 10.83 -26.93
CA LEU A 173 -16.50 11.99 -26.05
C LEU A 173 -15.93 13.24 -26.73
N ASN A 174 -14.73 13.13 -27.33
CA ASN A 174 -14.06 14.24 -27.98
C ASN A 174 -14.82 14.73 -29.23
N ARG A 175 -15.50 13.82 -29.92
CA ARG A 175 -16.22 14.12 -31.16
C ARG A 175 -17.60 14.73 -30.90
N ASN A 176 -18.32 14.23 -29.91
CA ASN A 176 -19.74 14.55 -29.73
C ASN A 176 -19.98 15.67 -28.71
N LEU A 177 -19.09 15.87 -27.74
CA LEU A 177 -19.29 16.87 -26.68
C LEU A 177 -19.57 18.29 -27.21
N PRO A 178 -18.86 18.81 -28.24
CA PRO A 178 -19.17 20.12 -28.81
C PRO A 178 -20.58 20.22 -29.43
N GLU A 179 -21.02 19.17 -30.13
CA GLU A 179 -22.34 19.15 -30.77
C GLU A 179 -23.47 19.04 -29.73
N GLU A 180 -23.25 18.28 -28.66
CA GLU A 180 -24.22 18.14 -27.57
C GLU A 180 -24.34 19.44 -26.74
N LEU A 181 -23.25 20.18 -26.54
CA LEU A 181 -23.29 21.51 -25.92
C LEU A 181 -24.04 22.51 -26.81
N ARG A 182 -23.78 22.50 -28.12
CA ARG A 182 -24.53 23.34 -29.07
C ARG A 182 -26.03 23.04 -29.04
N ARG A 183 -26.40 21.75 -29.01
CA ARG A 183 -27.80 21.34 -28.89
C ARG A 183 -28.42 21.80 -27.56
N TYR A 184 -27.69 21.72 -26.46
CA TYR A 184 -28.16 22.22 -25.16
C TYR A 184 -28.48 23.72 -25.21
N ILE A 185 -27.60 24.54 -25.80
CA ILE A 185 -27.85 25.99 -25.98
C ILE A 185 -29.17 26.20 -26.74
N GLN A 186 -29.38 25.48 -27.86
CA GLN A 186 -30.56 25.64 -28.72
C GLN A 186 -31.87 25.17 -28.07
N GLU A 187 -31.82 24.14 -27.23
CA GLU A 187 -33.02 23.47 -26.72
C GLU A 187 -33.41 23.88 -25.30
N HIS A 188 -32.47 24.38 -24.48
CA HIS A 188 -32.66 24.54 -23.02
C HIS A 188 -32.29 25.92 -22.47
N LEU A 189 -31.67 26.81 -23.25
CA LEU A 189 -31.40 28.18 -22.84
C LEU A 189 -32.43 29.11 -23.50
N ASP A 190 -33.17 29.85 -22.68
CA ASP A 190 -34.15 30.84 -23.16
C ASP A 190 -33.40 32.13 -23.52
N THR A 191 -33.12 32.34 -24.81
CA THR A 191 -32.58 33.61 -25.32
C THR A 191 -33.69 34.57 -25.72
N GLU A 192 -33.63 35.82 -25.27
CA GLU A 192 -34.61 36.85 -25.62
C GLU A 192 -34.34 37.48 -27.00
N THR A 193 -33.10 37.41 -27.49
CA THR A 193 -32.68 37.99 -28.78
C THR A 193 -31.75 37.07 -29.59
N ASP A 194 -31.75 37.24 -30.91
CA ASP A 194 -30.80 36.57 -31.81
C ASP A 194 -29.33 36.95 -31.50
N GLU A 195 -29.12 38.14 -30.93
CA GLU A 195 -27.81 38.63 -30.50
C GLU A 195 -27.29 37.82 -29.29
N GLN A 196 -28.14 37.56 -28.29
CA GLN A 196 -27.79 36.69 -27.16
C GLN A 196 -27.47 35.25 -27.61
N GLN A 197 -28.19 34.73 -28.60
CA GLN A 197 -27.92 33.42 -29.16
C GLN A 197 -26.56 33.36 -29.88
N ALA A 198 -26.20 34.42 -30.62
CA ALA A 198 -24.89 34.54 -31.24
C ALA A 198 -23.76 34.64 -30.20
N ASP A 199 -23.96 35.46 -29.15
CA ASP A 199 -23.00 35.59 -28.06
C ASP A 199 -22.76 34.27 -27.31
N LEU A 200 -23.79 33.43 -27.12
CA LEU A 200 -23.64 32.09 -26.52
C LEU A 200 -22.85 31.12 -27.40
N GLU A 201 -23.00 31.20 -28.73
CA GLU A 201 -22.19 30.41 -29.67
C GLU A 201 -20.74 30.89 -29.72
N ASP A 202 -20.48 32.18 -29.53
CA ASP A 202 -19.14 32.73 -29.39
C ASP A 202 -18.48 32.20 -28.11
N VAL A 203 -19.18 32.20 -26.97
CA VAL A 203 -18.71 31.57 -25.71
C VAL A 203 -18.39 30.08 -25.92
N LEU A 204 -19.27 29.33 -26.59
CA LEU A 204 -19.00 27.91 -26.89
C LEU A 204 -17.77 27.73 -27.79
N THR A 205 -17.61 28.60 -28.79
CA THR A 205 -16.47 28.57 -29.72
C THR A 205 -15.16 28.81 -28.98
N ASP A 206 -15.12 29.80 -28.09
CA ASP A 206 -13.96 30.09 -27.25
C ASP A 206 -13.61 28.92 -26.33
N LEU A 207 -14.62 28.28 -25.70
CA LEU A 207 -14.42 27.10 -24.85
C LEU A 207 -13.85 25.89 -25.62
N ILE A 208 -14.22 25.72 -26.89
CA ILE A 208 -13.73 24.63 -27.75
C ILE A 208 -12.30 24.90 -28.21
N GLN A 209 -11.98 26.16 -28.53
CA GLN A 209 -10.66 26.57 -29.00
C GLN A 209 -9.62 26.69 -27.88
N ASP A 210 -10.06 26.76 -26.62
CA ASP A 210 -9.16 26.82 -25.47
C ASP A 210 -8.45 25.48 -25.22
N GLU A 211 -7.23 25.38 -25.74
CA GLU A 211 -6.31 24.25 -25.54
C GLU A 211 -5.61 24.25 -24.17
N HIS A 212 -5.85 25.25 -23.31
CA HIS A 212 -5.25 25.27 -21.98
C HIS A 212 -5.67 24.05 -21.19
N LYS A 213 -4.72 23.54 -20.40
CA LYS A 213 -4.90 22.38 -19.53
C LYS A 213 -6.07 22.54 -18.55
N ASP A 214 -6.41 23.77 -18.18
CA ASP A 214 -7.45 24.07 -17.19
C ASP A 214 -8.73 24.62 -17.84
N SER A 215 -8.87 24.48 -19.17
CA SER A 215 -10.11 24.79 -19.88
C SER A 215 -11.22 23.82 -19.49
N ASP A 216 -12.47 24.28 -19.49
CA ASP A 216 -13.61 23.51 -18.99
C ASP A 216 -13.79 22.18 -19.72
N ILE A 217 -13.63 22.19 -21.05
CA ILE A 217 -13.68 20.99 -21.88
C ILE A 217 -12.58 19.99 -21.47
N ASN A 218 -11.37 20.45 -21.19
CA ASN A 218 -10.27 19.60 -20.75
C ASN A 218 -10.47 19.09 -19.31
N LEU A 219 -11.10 19.88 -18.43
CA LEU A 219 -11.49 19.45 -17.09
C LEU A 219 -12.52 18.31 -17.13
N ILE A 220 -13.52 18.37 -18.01
CA ILE A 220 -14.50 17.28 -18.18
C ILE A 220 -13.83 16.02 -18.75
N LYS A 221 -12.98 16.17 -19.76
CA LYS A 221 -12.21 15.04 -20.31
C LYS A 221 -11.37 14.37 -19.22
N ARG A 222 -10.69 15.14 -18.38
CA ARG A 222 -9.93 14.61 -17.24
C ARG A 222 -10.83 13.92 -16.21
N LEU A 223 -11.95 14.53 -15.84
CA LEU A 223 -12.92 13.93 -14.91
C LEU A 223 -13.37 12.55 -15.41
N MET A 224 -13.76 12.47 -16.69
CA MET A 224 -14.13 11.19 -17.30
C MET A 224 -12.96 10.22 -17.38
N ASP A 225 -11.78 10.69 -17.74
CA ASP A 225 -10.58 9.87 -17.84
C ASP A 225 -10.23 9.25 -16.49
N THR A 226 -10.24 10.02 -15.38
CA THR A 226 -9.68 9.56 -14.10
C THR A 226 -10.68 8.94 -13.14
N GLU A 227 -11.96 9.27 -13.22
CA GLU A 227 -12.95 8.92 -12.18
C GLU A 227 -13.98 7.87 -12.62
N VAL A 228 -14.21 7.69 -13.93
CA VAL A 228 -15.20 6.74 -14.47
C VAL A 228 -14.97 5.32 -13.96
N LEU A 229 -13.73 4.84 -13.99
CA LEU A 229 -13.40 3.49 -13.52
C LEU A 229 -13.78 3.30 -12.03
N GLY A 230 -13.65 4.34 -11.21
CA GLY A 230 -14.09 4.34 -9.81
C GLY A 230 -15.59 4.11 -9.67
N GLN A 231 -16.39 4.81 -10.49
CA GLN A 231 -17.85 4.63 -10.52
C GLN A 231 -18.25 3.25 -11.04
N LEU A 232 -17.60 2.78 -12.10
CA LEU A 232 -17.86 1.45 -12.66
C LEU A 232 -17.52 0.33 -11.67
N LYS A 233 -16.46 0.50 -10.87
CA LYS A 233 -16.15 -0.42 -9.75
C LYS A 233 -17.23 -0.39 -8.66
N LYS A 234 -17.79 0.78 -8.35
CA LYS A 234 -18.90 0.89 -7.39
C LYS A 234 -20.14 0.15 -7.90
N GLU A 235 -20.48 0.28 -9.18
CA GLU A 235 -21.59 -0.46 -9.80
C GLU A 235 -21.32 -1.96 -9.88
N ALA A 236 -20.10 -2.37 -10.27
CA ALA A 236 -19.69 -3.77 -10.31
C ALA A 236 -19.83 -4.49 -8.94
N LYS A 237 -19.73 -3.76 -7.82
CA LYS A 237 -20.02 -4.33 -6.49
C LYS A 237 -21.49 -4.75 -6.36
N ILE A 238 -22.43 -3.98 -6.90
CA ILE A 238 -23.86 -4.34 -6.86
C ILE A 238 -24.12 -5.51 -7.81
N GLN A 239 -23.63 -5.42 -9.05
CA GLN A 239 -23.78 -6.47 -10.07
C GLN A 239 -23.21 -7.82 -9.61
N TYR A 240 -22.10 -7.82 -8.87
CA TYR A 240 -21.56 -9.06 -8.31
C TYR A 240 -22.42 -9.64 -7.18
N LEU A 241 -23.12 -8.82 -6.39
CA LEU A 241 -24.09 -9.33 -5.42
C LEU A 241 -25.30 -9.96 -6.12
N GLU A 242 -25.77 -9.35 -7.20
CA GLU A 242 -26.85 -9.89 -8.06
C GLU A 242 -26.44 -11.20 -8.72
N TYR A 243 -25.21 -11.25 -9.23
CA TYR A 243 -24.62 -12.48 -9.76
C TYR A 243 -24.65 -13.64 -8.75
N LEU A 244 -24.37 -13.37 -7.47
CA LEU A 244 -24.47 -14.38 -6.42
C LEU A 244 -25.94 -14.73 -6.11
N GLU A 245 -26.82 -13.74 -6.05
CA GLU A 245 -28.26 -13.90 -5.75
C GLU A 245 -28.96 -14.80 -6.77
N GLN A 246 -28.75 -14.54 -8.07
CA GLN A 246 -29.32 -15.30 -9.18
C GLN A 246 -28.93 -16.79 -9.16
N ASN A 247 -27.85 -17.13 -8.45
CA ASN A 247 -27.32 -18.48 -8.34
C ASN A 247 -27.59 -19.14 -6.98
N ILE A 248 -28.52 -18.57 -6.20
CA ILE A 248 -29.04 -19.12 -4.95
C ILE A 248 -30.49 -19.54 -5.14
N ASN A 249 -30.79 -20.80 -4.80
CA ASN A 249 -32.17 -21.29 -4.78
C ASN A 249 -32.89 -20.78 -3.51
N ALA A 250 -33.86 -19.89 -3.68
CA ALA A 250 -34.60 -19.26 -2.59
C ALA A 250 -35.42 -20.26 -1.75
N ASP A 251 -35.97 -21.31 -2.35
CA ASP A 251 -36.75 -22.33 -1.64
C ASP A 251 -35.91 -23.10 -0.61
N ARG A 252 -34.62 -23.31 -0.92
CA ARG A 252 -33.68 -24.00 -0.04
C ARG A 252 -32.97 -23.08 0.94
N HIS A 253 -32.96 -21.78 0.66
CA HIS A 253 -32.23 -20.77 1.42
C HIS A 253 -33.06 -19.48 1.56
N PRO A 254 -34.08 -19.47 2.45
CA PRO A 254 -34.91 -18.29 2.67
C PRO A 254 -34.11 -17.08 3.16
N GLU A 255 -32.92 -17.28 3.71
CA GLU A 255 -31.99 -16.21 4.10
C GLU A 255 -31.50 -15.37 2.90
N VAL A 256 -31.73 -15.81 1.66
CA VAL A 256 -31.45 -15.02 0.44
C VAL A 256 -32.13 -13.66 0.46
N VAL A 257 -33.23 -13.54 1.20
CA VAL A 257 -33.93 -12.27 1.39
C VAL A 257 -33.00 -11.16 1.91
N TYR A 258 -32.01 -11.48 2.76
CA TYR A 258 -31.08 -10.48 3.29
C TYR A 258 -30.11 -9.99 2.23
N LEU A 259 -29.78 -10.83 1.23
CA LEU A 259 -28.98 -10.43 0.08
C LEU A 259 -29.80 -9.59 -0.89
N GLN A 260 -31.04 -10.01 -1.17
CA GLN A 260 -32.00 -9.26 -1.99
C GLN A 260 -32.27 -7.87 -1.39
N ASP A 261 -32.49 -7.79 -0.07
CA ASP A 261 -32.73 -6.53 0.63
C ASP A 261 -31.50 -5.62 0.60
N LEU A 262 -30.29 -6.18 0.77
CA LEU A 262 -29.04 -5.43 0.62
C LEU A 262 -28.91 -4.83 -0.79
N ILE A 263 -29.12 -5.63 -1.84
CA ILE A 263 -29.05 -5.17 -3.24
C ILE A 263 -30.09 -4.06 -3.48
N ARG A 264 -31.34 -4.30 -3.09
CA ARG A 264 -32.46 -3.36 -3.24
C ARG A 264 -32.15 -2.02 -2.57
N ARG A 265 -31.62 -2.04 -1.34
CA ARG A 265 -31.29 -0.82 -0.59
C ARG A 265 -30.08 -0.07 -1.15
N LEU A 266 -29.08 -0.78 -1.68
CA LEU A 266 -27.95 -0.13 -2.34
C LEU A 266 -28.38 0.58 -3.64
N LYS A 267 -29.26 -0.05 -4.44
CA LYS A 267 -29.86 0.59 -5.61
C LYS A 267 -30.71 1.79 -5.23
N ALA A 268 -31.63 1.62 -4.28
CA ALA A 268 -32.47 2.73 -3.78
C ALA A 268 -31.64 3.90 -3.22
N LEU A 269 -30.49 3.64 -2.59
CA LEU A 269 -29.57 4.69 -2.15
C LEU A 269 -28.96 5.43 -3.33
N ASN A 270 -28.47 4.71 -4.36
CA ASN A 270 -27.92 5.32 -5.55
C ASN A 270 -28.98 6.17 -6.27
N ASP A 271 -30.20 5.66 -6.42
CA ASP A 271 -31.32 6.39 -7.03
C ASP A 271 -31.66 7.64 -6.22
N TYR A 272 -31.76 7.51 -4.90
CA TYR A 272 -32.05 8.62 -3.97
C TYR A 272 -31.01 9.75 -4.06
N ILE A 273 -29.73 9.41 -4.15
CA ILE A 273 -28.64 10.38 -4.23
C ILE A 273 -28.54 11.00 -5.64
N ALA A 274 -28.93 10.25 -6.67
CA ALA A 274 -28.86 10.65 -8.07
C ALA A 274 -30.15 11.32 -8.61
N ASP A 275 -31.13 11.60 -7.75
CA ASP A 275 -32.41 12.22 -8.10
C ASP A 275 -32.19 13.62 -8.71
N PRO A 276 -32.48 13.82 -10.01
CA PRO A 276 -32.25 15.09 -10.69
C PRO A 276 -33.22 16.19 -10.24
N GLN A 277 -34.33 15.84 -9.59
CA GLN A 277 -35.33 16.81 -9.12
C GLN A 277 -34.93 17.50 -7.82
N ARG A 278 -33.83 17.06 -7.19
CA ARG A 278 -33.34 17.60 -5.92
C ARG A 278 -32.08 18.40 -6.11
N SER A 279 -32.04 19.55 -5.46
CA SER A 279 -30.87 20.41 -5.38
C SER A 279 -29.80 19.82 -4.45
N ASP A 280 -28.57 20.30 -4.54
CA ASP A 280 -27.51 19.87 -3.62
C ASP A 280 -27.81 20.28 -2.17
N ALA A 281 -28.48 21.41 -1.97
CA ALA A 281 -28.89 21.92 -0.66
C ALA A 281 -29.81 20.94 0.10
N ASP A 282 -30.62 20.15 -0.63
CA ASP A 282 -31.51 19.14 -0.03
C ASP A 282 -30.74 18.01 0.69
N TYR A 283 -29.44 17.86 0.40
CA TYR A 283 -28.56 16.84 1.00
C TYR A 283 -27.50 17.42 1.93
N GLU A 284 -27.51 18.73 2.15
CA GLU A 284 -26.60 19.37 3.09
C GLU A 284 -27.04 19.11 4.52
N VAL A 285 -26.12 18.57 5.32
CA VAL A 285 -26.30 18.37 6.75
C VAL A 285 -25.12 18.93 7.51
N THR A 286 -25.33 19.28 8.78
CA THR A 286 -24.26 19.80 9.63
C THR A 286 -24.14 18.95 10.89
N TYR A 287 -22.94 18.82 11.42
CA TYR A 287 -22.75 18.28 12.76
C TYR A 287 -21.54 18.92 13.43
N GLN A 288 -21.72 19.53 14.61
CA GLN A 288 -20.67 20.26 15.31
C GLN A 288 -19.93 21.27 14.42
N GLY A 289 -20.69 22.06 13.66
CA GLY A 289 -20.17 23.06 12.73
C GLY A 289 -19.47 22.50 11.48
N THR A 290 -19.45 21.18 11.26
CA THR A 290 -18.91 20.56 10.05
C THR A 290 -20.03 20.30 9.04
N PRO A 291 -20.06 20.99 7.88
CA PRO A 291 -21.02 20.71 6.82
C PRO A 291 -20.60 19.48 6.01
N VAL A 292 -21.58 18.65 5.64
CA VAL A 292 -21.40 17.47 4.79
C VAL A 292 -22.56 17.40 3.81
N ASN A 293 -22.24 17.32 2.52
CA ASN A 293 -23.23 17.00 1.50
C ASN A 293 -23.28 15.47 1.27
N PHE A 294 -24.42 14.84 1.54
CA PHE A 294 -24.54 13.39 1.38
C PHE A 294 -24.42 12.94 -0.08
N ARG A 295 -24.91 13.72 -1.05
CA ARG A 295 -24.77 13.39 -2.47
C ARG A 295 -23.32 13.32 -2.89
N GLN A 296 -22.52 14.30 -2.49
CA GLN A 296 -21.07 14.29 -2.73
C GLN A 296 -20.35 13.16 -1.97
N LEU A 297 -20.79 12.80 -0.77
CA LEU A 297 -20.15 11.76 0.04
C LEU A 297 -20.35 10.36 -0.55
N PHE A 298 -21.55 10.10 -1.07
CA PHE A 298 -21.94 8.81 -1.63
C PHE A 298 -21.69 8.69 -3.15
N SER A 299 -21.35 9.77 -3.84
CA SER A 299 -20.84 9.71 -5.22
C SER A 299 -19.44 9.11 -5.30
N ARG A 300 -18.67 9.01 -4.20
CA ARG A 300 -17.31 8.47 -4.21
C ARG A 300 -17.29 6.93 -4.38
N ALA A 301 -16.26 6.39 -5.03
CA ALA A 301 -16.12 4.96 -5.30
C ALA A 301 -16.04 4.08 -4.02
N GLU A 302 -15.46 4.62 -2.96
CA GLU A 302 -15.28 4.00 -1.63
C GLU A 302 -16.49 4.18 -0.69
N ALA A 303 -17.62 4.69 -1.21
CA ALA A 303 -18.82 4.95 -0.41
C ALA A 303 -19.28 3.74 0.41
N PHE A 304 -19.18 2.53 -0.14
CA PHE A 304 -19.70 1.30 0.45
C PHE A 304 -18.69 0.47 1.25
N ASP A 305 -17.42 0.89 1.33
CA ASP A 305 -16.34 0.05 1.88
C ASP A 305 -16.45 -0.20 3.38
N ILE A 306 -17.25 0.60 4.09
CA ILE A 306 -17.53 0.45 5.53
C ILE A 306 -18.60 -0.62 5.83
N LEU A 307 -19.28 -1.15 4.83
CA LEU A 307 -20.27 -2.21 5.03
C LEU A 307 -19.61 -3.51 5.52
N PRO A 308 -20.29 -4.33 6.34
CA PRO A 308 -19.76 -5.61 6.81
C PRO A 308 -19.70 -6.67 5.71
N VAL A 309 -20.65 -6.64 4.77
CA VAL A 309 -20.75 -7.55 3.62
C VAL A 309 -20.85 -6.73 2.35
N ILE A 310 -19.76 -6.70 1.58
CA ILE A 310 -19.68 -5.99 0.29
C ILE A 310 -18.55 -6.60 -0.54
N PRO A 311 -18.64 -6.63 -1.88
CA PRO A 311 -17.55 -7.07 -2.71
C PRO A 311 -16.37 -6.11 -2.63
N ILE A 312 -15.17 -6.68 -2.70
CA ILE A 312 -13.90 -5.98 -2.76
C ILE A 312 -13.26 -6.35 -4.09
N ILE A 313 -13.03 -5.33 -4.92
CA ILE A 313 -12.35 -5.44 -6.21
C ILE A 313 -10.87 -5.20 -5.95
N GLU A 314 -10.07 -6.26 -5.99
CA GLU A 314 -8.63 -6.25 -5.65
C GLU A 314 -7.87 -7.23 -6.55
N GLY A 315 -6.59 -6.96 -6.79
CA GLY A 315 -5.75 -7.75 -7.68
C GLY A 315 -6.00 -7.37 -9.14
N TYR A 316 -5.34 -6.32 -9.58
CA TYR A 316 -5.39 -5.87 -10.97
C TYR A 316 -4.57 -6.84 -11.81
N LEU A 317 -5.25 -7.57 -12.68
CA LEU A 317 -4.63 -8.61 -13.50
C LEU A 317 -4.10 -8.06 -14.82
N GLY A 318 -4.76 -7.04 -15.37
CA GLY A 318 -4.34 -6.48 -16.66
C GLY A 318 -5.18 -5.32 -17.12
N GLU A 319 -4.57 -4.55 -18.02
CA GLU A 319 -5.17 -3.44 -18.75
C GLU A 319 -4.93 -3.66 -20.23
N THR A 320 -5.97 -3.52 -21.05
CA THR A 320 -5.85 -3.73 -22.49
C THR A 320 -6.49 -2.56 -23.22
N THR A 321 -5.88 -2.17 -24.34
CA THR A 321 -6.40 -1.09 -25.20
C THR A 321 -6.46 -1.62 -26.60
N ASP A 322 -7.62 -1.65 -27.23
CA ASP A 322 -7.74 -1.90 -28.66
C ASP A 322 -7.88 -0.54 -29.37
N PRO A 323 -6.81 -0.02 -30.00
CA PRO A 323 -6.86 1.26 -30.69
C PRO A 323 -7.75 1.22 -31.95
N ARG A 324 -8.02 0.04 -32.51
CA ARG A 324 -8.87 -0.08 -33.70
C ARG A 324 -10.35 0.06 -33.34
N ARG A 325 -10.73 -0.37 -32.15
CA ARG A 325 -12.11 -0.30 -31.65
C ARG A 325 -12.33 0.82 -30.63
N ASN A 326 -11.29 1.59 -30.29
CA ASN A 326 -11.28 2.57 -29.19
C ASN A 326 -11.88 1.97 -27.91
N ARG A 327 -11.44 0.75 -27.59
CA ARG A 327 -11.94 -0.05 -26.48
C ARG A 327 -10.86 -0.16 -25.41
N ARG A 328 -11.23 0.07 -24.16
CA ARG A 328 -10.37 -0.14 -23.00
C ARG A 328 -10.96 -1.27 -22.15
N GLN A 329 -10.13 -2.20 -21.68
CA GLN A 329 -10.57 -3.22 -20.74
C GLN A 329 -9.70 -3.23 -19.48
N PHE A 330 -10.36 -3.40 -18.34
CA PHE A 330 -9.74 -3.50 -17.03
C PHE A 330 -10.14 -4.82 -16.39
N ILE A 331 -9.16 -5.59 -15.94
CA ILE A 331 -9.37 -6.94 -15.41
C ILE A 331 -8.93 -6.99 -13.95
N PHE A 332 -9.83 -7.44 -13.08
CA PHE A 332 -9.63 -7.50 -11.64
C PHE A 332 -10.02 -8.85 -11.04
N GLY A 333 -9.49 -9.13 -9.85
CA GLY A 333 -10.03 -10.14 -8.95
C GLY A 333 -11.18 -9.62 -8.08
N LEU A 334 -12.09 -10.54 -7.74
CA LEU A 334 -13.20 -10.30 -6.82
C LEU A 334 -13.07 -11.16 -5.56
N LYS A 335 -13.20 -10.52 -4.40
CA LYS A 335 -13.44 -11.19 -3.11
C LYS A 335 -14.59 -10.51 -2.38
N LEU A 336 -15.07 -11.11 -1.29
CA LEU A 336 -16.13 -10.55 -0.46
C LEU A 336 -15.59 -10.18 0.93
N LYS A 337 -15.96 -9.00 1.43
CA LYS A 337 -15.87 -8.69 2.85
C LYS A 337 -16.91 -9.53 3.60
N LEU A 338 -16.51 -10.20 4.67
CA LEU A 338 -17.33 -11.18 5.39
C LEU A 338 -17.43 -10.87 6.89
N ASN A 339 -17.65 -9.60 7.21
CA ASN A 339 -17.76 -9.07 8.58
C ASN A 339 -16.57 -9.44 9.50
N GLY A 340 -15.35 -9.52 8.93
CA GLY A 340 -14.12 -9.72 9.70
C GLY A 340 -13.76 -8.50 10.55
N PRO A 341 -12.73 -8.60 11.42
CA PRO A 341 -12.35 -7.49 12.27
C PRO A 341 -11.70 -6.34 11.49
N VAL A 342 -11.86 -5.12 12.01
CA VAL A 342 -11.21 -3.92 11.46
C VAL A 342 -9.77 -3.86 11.97
N GLN A 343 -8.80 -3.71 11.05
CA GLN A 343 -7.38 -3.65 11.40
C GLN A 343 -7.11 -2.45 12.34
N ASN A 344 -6.21 -2.62 13.31
CA ASN A 344 -5.73 -1.60 14.26
C ASN A 344 -6.72 -1.06 15.31
N GLN A 345 -7.93 -1.63 15.48
CA GLN A 345 -8.95 -1.12 16.41
C GLN A 345 -9.57 -2.24 17.28
N GLY A 346 -8.79 -3.27 17.61
CA GLY A 346 -9.25 -4.43 18.39
C GLY A 346 -9.99 -5.48 17.56
N SER A 347 -10.34 -6.60 18.19
CA SER A 347 -10.92 -7.77 17.51
C SER A 347 -12.41 -7.66 17.15
N ALA A 348 -12.99 -6.46 17.14
CA ALA A 348 -14.41 -6.23 16.87
C ALA A 348 -14.73 -6.40 15.37
N SER A 349 -15.88 -7.01 15.06
CA SER A 349 -16.34 -7.17 13.68
C SER A 349 -16.57 -5.81 13.00
N ALA A 350 -16.52 -5.75 11.66
CA ALA A 350 -16.79 -4.52 10.92
C ALA A 350 -18.12 -3.86 11.32
N PHE A 351 -19.20 -4.66 11.40
CA PHE A 351 -20.50 -4.15 11.84
C PHE A 351 -20.43 -3.52 13.23
N ASP A 352 -19.85 -4.22 14.20
CA ASP A 352 -19.80 -3.77 15.59
C ASP A 352 -18.94 -2.52 15.76
N TYR A 353 -17.81 -2.46 15.06
CA TYR A 353 -16.92 -1.31 15.07
C TYR A 353 -17.64 -0.06 14.57
N TYR A 354 -18.22 -0.09 13.36
CA TYR A 354 -18.85 1.09 12.79
C TYR A 354 -20.14 1.47 13.54
N CYS A 355 -20.96 0.51 13.97
CA CYS A 355 -22.11 0.79 14.84
C CYS A 355 -21.70 1.46 16.15
N SER A 356 -20.53 1.12 16.70
CA SER A 356 -20.03 1.76 17.91
C SER A 356 -19.75 3.25 17.74
N LEU A 357 -19.37 3.71 16.55
CA LEU A 357 -19.11 5.14 16.26
C LEU A 357 -20.35 6.03 16.41
N LEU A 358 -21.55 5.44 16.42
CA LEU A 358 -22.82 6.15 16.67
C LEU A 358 -23.07 6.44 18.16
N ASP A 359 -22.17 6.01 19.04
CA ASP A 359 -22.20 6.24 20.48
C ASP A 359 -20.97 7.03 20.94
N LEU A 360 -21.18 8.33 21.15
CA LEU A 360 -20.13 9.28 21.52
C LEU A 360 -19.87 9.33 23.03
N ASP A 361 -20.50 8.46 23.82
CA ASP A 361 -20.21 8.36 25.25
C ASP A 361 -18.89 7.61 25.51
N ARG A 362 -18.34 6.95 24.48
CA ARG A 362 -17.03 6.30 24.51
C ARG A 362 -15.93 7.30 24.19
N GLU A 363 -14.91 7.35 25.05
CA GLU A 363 -13.73 8.21 24.90
C GLU A 363 -13.05 8.04 23.53
N GLU A 364 -12.92 6.80 23.05
CA GLU A 364 -12.35 6.47 21.73
C GLU A 364 -13.13 7.15 20.58
N ASN A 365 -14.45 7.22 20.68
CA ASN A 365 -15.30 7.82 19.65
C ASN A 365 -15.32 9.34 19.73
N GLN A 366 -15.17 9.90 20.94
CA GLN A 366 -14.96 11.33 21.12
C GLN A 366 -13.66 11.78 20.45
N ALA A 367 -12.59 10.99 20.54
CA ALA A 367 -11.34 11.28 19.84
C ALA A 367 -11.53 11.32 18.32
N VAL A 368 -12.32 10.41 17.73
CA VAL A 368 -12.68 10.46 16.30
C VAL A 368 -13.44 11.74 15.97
N ALA A 369 -14.42 12.12 16.79
CA ALA A 369 -15.26 13.30 16.60
C ALA A 369 -14.52 14.65 16.74
N ARG A 370 -13.27 14.67 17.22
CA ARG A 370 -12.45 15.91 17.29
C ARG A 370 -12.01 16.45 15.93
N SER A 371 -12.13 15.65 14.86
CA SER A 371 -11.71 16.03 13.52
C SER A 371 -12.90 16.16 12.56
N PRO A 372 -12.90 17.12 11.62
CA PRO A 372 -13.93 17.22 10.58
C PRO A 372 -14.09 15.93 9.77
N TYR A 373 -12.98 15.23 9.50
CA TYR A 373 -13.00 13.93 8.83
C TYR A 373 -13.70 12.85 9.66
N GLY A 374 -13.47 12.82 10.97
CA GLY A 374 -14.15 11.88 11.87
C GLY A 374 -15.64 12.18 12.01
N LEU A 375 -16.04 13.45 12.05
CA LEU A 375 -17.45 13.85 12.01
C LEU A 375 -18.13 13.43 10.70
N GLN A 376 -17.46 13.67 9.56
CA GLN A 376 -17.92 13.17 8.25
C GLN A 376 -18.06 11.63 8.24
N LYS A 377 -17.12 10.91 8.88
CA LYS A 377 -17.19 9.45 9.01
C LYS A 377 -18.39 9.00 9.84
N ILE A 378 -18.70 9.69 10.95
CA ILE A 378 -19.88 9.39 11.79
C ILE A 378 -21.17 9.61 10.99
N LEU A 379 -21.30 10.74 10.29
CA LEU A 379 -22.46 11.03 9.44
C LEU A 379 -22.61 10.00 8.30
N LYS A 380 -21.49 9.59 7.67
CA LYS A 380 -21.47 8.51 6.67
C LYS A 380 -22.04 7.22 7.23
N VAL A 381 -21.60 6.82 8.42
CA VAL A 381 -22.07 5.61 9.10
C VAL A 381 -23.55 5.74 9.43
N ALA A 382 -23.98 6.88 10.00
CA ALA A 382 -25.38 7.11 10.37
C ALA A 382 -26.32 6.95 9.17
N PHE A 383 -26.00 7.60 8.06
CA PHE A 383 -26.76 7.48 6.81
C PHE A 383 -26.74 6.02 6.32
N LEU A 384 -25.54 5.46 6.08
CA LEU A 384 -25.43 4.18 5.37
C LEU A 384 -25.97 3.01 6.20
N TYR A 385 -25.67 2.96 7.49
CA TYR A 385 -26.13 1.86 8.35
C TYR A 385 -27.62 1.95 8.63
N PHE A 386 -28.20 3.15 8.73
CA PHE A 386 -29.65 3.29 8.77
C PHE A 386 -30.27 2.78 7.47
N PHE A 387 -29.82 3.29 6.32
CA PHE A 387 -30.41 2.97 5.03
C PHE A 387 -30.34 1.47 4.72
N VAL A 388 -29.21 0.82 5.02
CA VAL A 388 -28.95 -0.59 4.71
C VAL A 388 -29.53 -1.55 5.75
N PHE A 389 -29.52 -1.22 7.05
CA PHE A 389 -29.84 -2.19 8.12
C PHE A 389 -31.07 -1.87 8.97
N ALA A 390 -31.65 -0.68 8.86
CA ALA A 390 -32.89 -0.39 9.58
C ALA A 390 -34.03 -1.29 9.08
N SER A 391 -34.88 -1.75 9.99
CA SER A 391 -35.96 -2.68 9.71
C SER A 391 -37.15 -2.36 10.60
N ASP A 392 -38.27 -3.05 10.40
CA ASP A 392 -39.41 -3.11 11.32
C ASP A 392 -39.61 -4.56 11.87
N CYS A 393 -38.74 -5.50 11.48
CA CYS A 393 -38.88 -6.93 11.81
C CYS A 393 -37.76 -7.43 12.74
N ASP A 394 -38.12 -8.24 13.75
CA ASP A 394 -37.18 -9.01 14.56
C ASP A 394 -37.05 -10.43 13.96
N PRO A 395 -35.84 -10.87 13.55
CA PRO A 395 -35.61 -12.16 12.90
C PRO A 395 -35.75 -13.38 13.82
N GLU A 396 -36.03 -13.17 15.10
CA GLU A 396 -36.30 -14.22 16.10
C GLU A 396 -37.73 -14.14 16.66
N ALA A 397 -38.57 -13.23 16.16
CA ALA A 397 -39.98 -13.18 16.55
C ALA A 397 -40.74 -14.42 16.06
N GLU A 398 -41.72 -14.86 16.86
CA GLU A 398 -42.63 -15.94 16.47
C GLU A 398 -43.45 -15.52 15.24
N GLY A 399 -43.50 -16.36 14.21
CA GLY A 399 -44.16 -16.04 12.94
C GLY A 399 -43.38 -15.10 12.01
N TYR A 400 -42.08 -14.87 12.26
CA TYR A 400 -41.22 -14.07 11.37
C TYR A 400 -41.23 -14.62 9.94
N ASN A 401 -41.63 -13.76 9.00
CA ASN A 401 -41.56 -14.03 7.57
C ASN A 401 -40.42 -13.22 6.95
N HIS A 402 -39.45 -13.90 6.35
CA HIS A 402 -38.31 -13.35 5.65
C HIS A 402 -38.72 -12.24 4.65
N ASN A 403 -39.79 -12.46 3.88
CA ASN A 403 -40.24 -11.52 2.85
C ASN A 403 -40.69 -10.16 3.41
N ASN A 404 -41.01 -10.07 4.71
CA ASN A 404 -41.39 -8.81 5.33
C ASN A 404 -40.23 -7.80 5.36
N GLU A 405 -38.97 -8.25 5.28
CA GLU A 405 -37.81 -7.36 5.22
C GLU A 405 -37.83 -6.48 3.95
N LEU A 406 -38.35 -7.01 2.85
CA LEU A 406 -38.39 -6.31 1.55
C LEU A 406 -39.39 -5.15 1.52
N HIS A 407 -40.35 -5.11 2.46
CA HIS A 407 -41.37 -4.06 2.54
C HIS A 407 -40.89 -2.79 3.26
N TYR A 408 -39.72 -2.82 3.91
CA TYR A 408 -39.18 -1.65 4.57
C TYR A 408 -38.73 -0.62 3.53
N ASP A 409 -39.31 0.58 3.56
CA ASP A 409 -38.90 1.71 2.72
C ASP A 409 -37.87 2.59 3.46
N PRO A 410 -36.58 2.48 3.12
CA PRO A 410 -35.55 3.29 3.77
C PRO A 410 -35.61 4.77 3.39
N VAL A 411 -36.08 5.13 2.20
CA VAL A 411 -36.08 6.51 1.70
C VAL A 411 -37.07 7.34 2.49
N SER A 412 -38.35 6.97 2.46
CA SER A 412 -39.40 7.71 3.17
C SER A 412 -39.14 7.80 4.68
N ARG A 413 -38.58 6.72 5.27
CA ARG A 413 -38.24 6.71 6.71
C ARG A 413 -37.06 7.64 7.01
N PHE A 414 -36.04 7.68 6.15
CA PHE A 414 -34.89 8.55 6.31
C PHE A 414 -35.30 10.03 6.23
N GLU A 415 -36.09 10.40 5.23
CA GLU A 415 -36.60 11.76 5.06
C GLU A 415 -37.50 12.22 6.19
N ALA A 416 -38.39 11.35 6.66
CA ALA A 416 -39.33 11.73 7.70
C ALA A 416 -38.70 11.81 9.10
N LYS A 417 -37.68 10.99 9.39
CA LYS A 417 -37.19 10.78 10.76
C LYS A 417 -35.74 11.13 11.01
N ILE A 418 -34.89 11.16 9.99
CA ILE A 418 -33.44 11.30 10.15
C ILE A 418 -32.96 12.63 9.55
N LEU A 419 -33.26 12.88 8.28
CA LEU A 419 -32.78 14.05 7.54
C LEU A 419 -33.12 15.39 8.22
N PRO A 420 -34.35 15.65 8.71
CA PRO A 420 -34.71 16.96 9.27
C PRO A 420 -33.90 17.29 10.53
N THR A 421 -33.59 16.27 11.35
CA THR A 421 -32.75 16.46 12.55
C THR A 421 -31.29 16.71 12.19
N LEU A 422 -30.79 16.11 11.11
CA LEU A 422 -29.42 16.34 10.64
C LEU A 422 -29.25 17.70 9.94
N GLN A 423 -30.32 18.21 9.30
CA GLN A 423 -30.37 19.54 8.70
C GLN A 423 -30.53 20.67 9.73
N GLY A 424 -31.23 20.41 10.84
CA GLY A 424 -31.42 21.41 11.89
C GLY A 424 -30.14 21.73 12.68
N ASP A 425 -30.16 22.80 13.48
CA ASP A 425 -28.96 23.31 14.17
C ASP A 425 -28.73 22.71 15.57
N ASN A 426 -29.57 21.78 16.03
CA ASN A 426 -29.49 21.23 17.38
C ASN A 426 -28.59 19.98 17.46
N ASP A 427 -27.35 20.16 17.88
CA ASP A 427 -26.39 19.07 18.02
C ASP A 427 -26.75 18.05 19.12
N GLU A 428 -27.46 18.43 20.19
CA GLU A 428 -27.93 17.48 21.22
C GLU A 428 -29.02 16.54 20.67
N ALA A 429 -29.90 17.07 19.82
CA ALA A 429 -30.89 16.28 19.10
C ALA A 429 -30.21 15.29 18.13
N LYS A 430 -29.14 15.72 17.45
CA LYS A 430 -28.33 14.84 16.59
C LYS A 430 -27.65 13.73 17.38
N VAL A 431 -27.06 14.03 18.55
CA VAL A 431 -26.49 12.99 19.44
C VAL A 431 -27.56 11.97 19.84
N SER A 432 -28.75 12.45 20.21
CA SER A 432 -29.89 11.59 20.57
C SER A 432 -30.37 10.73 19.40
N LEU A 433 -30.36 11.28 18.18
CA LEU A 433 -30.67 10.58 16.94
C LEU A 433 -29.66 9.45 16.68
N LEU A 434 -28.36 9.72 16.76
CA LEU A 434 -27.29 8.73 16.55
C LEU A 434 -27.42 7.55 17.53
N ARG A 435 -27.64 7.85 18.83
CA ARG A 435 -27.95 6.80 19.83
C ARG A 435 -29.25 6.06 19.51
N GLY A 436 -30.26 6.76 18.99
CA GLY A 436 -31.52 6.18 18.54
C GLY A 436 -31.35 5.16 17.42
N ILE A 437 -30.56 5.50 16.39
CA ILE A 437 -30.23 4.61 15.28
C ILE A 437 -29.56 3.33 15.81
N ARG A 438 -28.52 3.47 16.64
CA ARG A 438 -27.82 2.31 17.23
C ARG A 438 -28.78 1.41 18.02
N ARG A 439 -29.59 1.99 18.90
CA ARG A 439 -30.57 1.24 19.70
C ARG A 439 -31.59 0.51 18.81
N GLY A 440 -32.02 1.12 17.70
CA GLY A 440 -32.91 0.49 16.73
C GLY A 440 -32.28 -0.74 16.07
N LEU A 441 -31.03 -0.60 15.61
CA LEU A 441 -30.27 -1.71 15.01
C LEU A 441 -30.05 -2.87 15.98
N ASP A 442 -29.75 -2.57 17.25
CA ASP A 442 -29.60 -3.57 18.32
C ASP A 442 -30.95 -4.25 18.64
N LYS A 443 -32.02 -3.47 18.81
CA LYS A 443 -33.37 -3.97 19.13
C LYS A 443 -33.90 -4.93 18.07
N LEU A 444 -33.66 -4.64 16.80
CA LEU A 444 -34.12 -5.45 15.67
C LEU A 444 -33.08 -6.46 15.18
N LYS A 445 -32.04 -6.70 15.99
CA LYS A 445 -31.02 -7.75 15.80
C LYS A 445 -30.38 -7.69 14.42
N ALA A 446 -30.05 -6.50 13.93
CA ALA A 446 -29.38 -6.31 12.64
C ALA A 446 -28.08 -7.13 12.54
N ARG A 447 -27.34 -7.28 13.65
CA ARG A 447 -26.16 -8.15 13.74
C ARG A 447 -26.47 -9.60 13.34
N GLU A 448 -27.61 -10.14 13.77
CA GLU A 448 -27.98 -11.52 13.45
C GLU A 448 -28.33 -11.67 11.96
N LYS A 449 -29.04 -10.69 11.38
CA LYS A 449 -29.31 -10.65 9.93
C LYS A 449 -28.01 -10.64 9.11
N VAL A 450 -27.04 -9.81 9.50
CA VAL A 450 -25.70 -9.77 8.89
C VAL A 450 -24.99 -11.12 9.02
N ASN A 451 -25.06 -11.78 10.18
CA ASN A 451 -24.45 -13.10 10.38
C ASN A 451 -25.10 -14.17 9.50
N ARG A 452 -26.43 -14.18 9.35
CA ARG A 452 -27.15 -15.07 8.44
C ARG A 452 -26.76 -14.84 6.97
N LEU A 453 -26.66 -13.57 6.56
CA LEU A 453 -26.15 -13.21 5.23
C LEU A 453 -24.71 -13.71 5.00
N VAL A 454 -23.80 -13.53 5.97
CA VAL A 454 -22.42 -14.03 5.87
C VAL A 454 -22.39 -15.54 5.72
N LYS A 455 -23.22 -16.28 6.47
CA LYS A 455 -23.32 -17.75 6.36
C LYS A 455 -23.82 -18.18 4.98
N LEU A 456 -24.87 -17.52 4.47
CA LEU A 456 -25.42 -17.79 3.13
C LEU A 456 -24.36 -17.59 2.05
N VAL A 457 -23.70 -16.44 2.02
CA VAL A 457 -22.73 -16.14 0.96
C VAL A 457 -21.50 -17.05 1.08
N LYS A 458 -21.03 -17.36 2.31
CA LYS A 458 -19.97 -18.37 2.51
C LYS A 458 -20.39 -19.72 1.92
N HIS A 459 -21.63 -20.16 2.17
CA HIS A 459 -22.14 -21.41 1.61
C HIS A 459 -22.13 -21.40 0.08
N THR A 460 -22.66 -20.35 -0.56
CA THR A 460 -22.69 -20.19 -2.02
C THR A 460 -21.29 -20.22 -2.64
N LEU A 461 -20.34 -19.50 -2.03
CA LEU A 461 -18.95 -19.43 -2.50
C LEU A 461 -18.16 -20.72 -2.29
N THR A 462 -18.66 -21.68 -1.50
CA THR A 462 -18.03 -22.99 -1.29
C THR A 462 -18.55 -24.09 -2.21
N ARG A 463 -19.55 -23.81 -3.06
CA ARG A 463 -20.11 -24.80 -3.98
C ARG A 463 -19.11 -25.21 -5.06
N GLU A 464 -19.11 -26.50 -5.38
CA GLU A 464 -18.28 -27.07 -6.46
C GLU A 464 -18.79 -26.69 -7.84
N MET A 465 -20.10 -26.50 -7.98
CA MET A 465 -20.73 -26.06 -9.24
C MET A 465 -20.12 -24.74 -9.70
N VAL A 466 -19.74 -24.70 -10.98
CA VAL A 466 -19.26 -23.49 -11.66
C VAL A 466 -20.46 -22.60 -11.91
N ILE A 467 -20.35 -21.34 -11.47
CA ILE A 467 -21.39 -20.36 -11.76
C ILE A 467 -21.19 -19.89 -13.21
N PRO A 468 -22.21 -19.93 -14.08
CA PRO A 468 -22.11 -19.44 -15.46
C PRO A 468 -21.60 -17.99 -15.50
N PRO A 469 -20.89 -17.56 -16.55
CA PRO A 469 -20.49 -16.16 -16.68
C PRO A 469 -21.72 -15.26 -16.85
N SER A 470 -21.66 -14.05 -16.30
CA SER A 470 -22.67 -13.01 -16.52
C SER A 470 -22.06 -11.78 -17.16
N GLU A 471 -22.79 -11.13 -18.06
CA GLU A 471 -22.37 -9.90 -18.73
C GLU A 471 -23.52 -8.88 -18.68
N HIS A 472 -23.21 -7.67 -18.20
CA HIS A 472 -24.16 -6.59 -18.02
C HIS A 472 -23.71 -5.37 -18.83
N CYS A 473 -24.58 -4.90 -19.71
CA CYS A 473 -24.35 -3.69 -20.49
C CYS A 473 -24.95 -2.48 -19.77
N ILE A 474 -24.14 -1.46 -19.55
CA ILE A 474 -24.51 -0.19 -18.89
C ILE A 474 -23.93 1.00 -19.66
N HIS A 475 -24.40 2.20 -19.35
CA HIS A 475 -23.78 3.45 -19.82
C HIS A 475 -23.17 4.22 -18.65
N VAL A 476 -22.07 4.91 -18.92
CA VAL A 476 -21.52 5.94 -18.04
C VAL A 476 -21.46 7.27 -18.77
N GLY A 477 -21.81 8.35 -18.09
CA GLY A 477 -21.89 9.66 -18.73
C GLY A 477 -21.91 10.83 -17.77
N VAL A 478 -21.85 12.04 -18.30
CA VAL A 478 -21.93 13.30 -17.54
C VAL A 478 -23.35 13.86 -17.63
N ARG A 479 -23.98 14.19 -16.51
CA ARG A 479 -25.33 14.78 -16.48
C ARG A 479 -25.35 16.22 -16.97
N LYS A 480 -26.42 16.61 -17.65
CA LYS A 480 -26.68 18.00 -18.09
C LYS A 480 -26.76 18.98 -16.92
N THR A 481 -27.09 18.52 -15.71
CA THR A 481 -27.11 19.35 -14.49
C THR A 481 -25.74 19.94 -14.11
N LEU A 482 -24.65 19.53 -14.76
CA LEU A 482 -23.35 20.20 -14.66
C LEU A 482 -23.34 21.56 -15.39
N LEU A 483 -24.24 21.75 -16.35
CA LEU A 483 -24.38 22.96 -17.14
C LEU A 483 -25.14 24.04 -16.34
N GLU A 484 -24.80 25.30 -16.63
CA GLU A 484 -25.52 26.46 -16.13
C GLU A 484 -26.79 26.66 -16.97
N THR A 485 -27.85 27.16 -16.33
CA THR A 485 -29.13 27.45 -16.99
C THR A 485 -29.40 28.95 -17.07
N ASP A 486 -28.75 29.75 -16.22
CA ASP A 486 -28.90 31.20 -16.19
C ASP A 486 -27.96 31.89 -17.19
N VAL A 487 -28.54 32.53 -18.20
CA VAL A 487 -27.81 33.19 -19.30
C VAL A 487 -26.92 34.33 -18.79
N ASP A 488 -27.39 35.10 -17.81
CA ASP A 488 -26.61 36.20 -17.21
C ASP A 488 -25.36 35.67 -16.50
N THR A 489 -25.50 34.56 -15.77
CA THR A 489 -24.37 33.89 -15.13
C THR A 489 -23.37 33.33 -16.15
N ILE A 490 -23.86 32.77 -17.27
CA ILE A 490 -23.01 32.27 -18.36
C ILE A 490 -22.17 33.40 -18.95
N PHE A 491 -22.79 34.53 -19.29
CA PHE A 491 -22.06 35.70 -19.81
C PHE A 491 -21.13 36.32 -18.77
N GLY A 492 -21.56 36.42 -17.51
CA GLY A 492 -20.73 36.96 -16.43
C GLY A 492 -19.49 36.13 -16.13
N ARG A 493 -19.56 34.80 -16.31
CA ARG A 493 -18.44 33.87 -16.05
C ARG A 493 -17.71 33.41 -17.32
N GLN A 494 -18.24 33.72 -18.50
CA GLN A 494 -17.75 33.25 -19.80
C GLN A 494 -17.61 31.72 -19.83
N THR A 495 -18.63 31.00 -19.36
CA THR A 495 -18.64 29.53 -19.34
C THR A 495 -20.07 28.96 -19.29
N LEU A 496 -20.28 27.81 -19.92
CA LEU A 496 -21.54 27.05 -19.88
C LEU A 496 -21.65 26.14 -18.65
N PHE A 497 -20.62 26.07 -17.81
CA PHE A 497 -20.52 25.11 -16.71
C PHE A 497 -20.69 25.77 -15.35
N ARG A 498 -21.28 25.02 -14.41
CA ARG A 498 -21.35 25.44 -13.01
C ARG A 498 -19.97 25.57 -12.39
N GLU A 499 -19.85 26.45 -11.40
CA GLU A 499 -18.61 26.74 -10.66
C GLU A 499 -17.93 25.49 -10.08
N ALA A 500 -18.71 24.45 -9.78
CA ALA A 500 -18.21 23.16 -9.30
C ALA A 500 -17.13 22.53 -10.21
N LEU A 501 -17.15 22.80 -11.53
CA LEU A 501 -16.18 22.26 -12.49
C LEU A 501 -14.77 22.81 -12.29
N LYS A 502 -14.64 24.14 -12.10
CA LYS A 502 -13.36 24.82 -11.84
C LYS A 502 -12.93 24.73 -10.37
N GLY A 503 -13.84 24.33 -9.49
CA GLY A 503 -13.61 24.14 -8.06
C GLY A 503 -12.89 22.82 -7.72
N ASN A 504 -13.48 22.00 -6.85
CA ASN A 504 -12.90 20.72 -6.44
C ASN A 504 -13.36 19.60 -7.40
N PRO A 505 -12.45 18.93 -8.15
CA PRO A 505 -12.83 17.86 -9.09
C PRO A 505 -13.65 16.73 -8.45
N LYS A 506 -13.48 16.48 -7.15
CA LYS A 506 -14.27 15.48 -6.41
C LYS A 506 -15.73 15.88 -6.19
N GLN A 507 -16.06 17.17 -6.24
CA GLN A 507 -17.46 17.62 -6.24
C GLN A 507 -18.15 17.23 -7.54
N CYS A 508 -17.42 17.22 -8.66
CA CYS A 508 -17.98 16.87 -9.96
C CYS A 508 -18.40 15.40 -10.09
N LEU A 509 -17.94 14.52 -9.21
CA LEU A 509 -18.33 13.10 -9.20
C LEU A 509 -19.84 12.90 -9.10
N GLN A 510 -20.57 13.82 -8.48
CA GLN A 510 -22.04 13.73 -8.38
C GLN A 510 -22.76 13.89 -9.72
N TYR A 511 -22.10 14.46 -10.73
CA TYR A 511 -22.63 14.62 -12.08
C TYR A 511 -22.28 13.44 -12.99
N LEU A 512 -21.46 12.49 -12.52
CA LEU A 512 -21.26 11.23 -13.24
C LEU A 512 -22.46 10.32 -13.00
N SER A 513 -23.06 9.85 -14.09
CA SER A 513 -24.15 8.90 -14.06
C SER A 513 -23.65 7.54 -14.53
N VAL A 514 -24.03 6.48 -13.81
CA VAL A 514 -23.91 5.10 -14.26
C VAL A 514 -25.31 4.51 -14.21
N GLY A 515 -25.78 3.95 -15.30
CA GLY A 515 -27.15 3.43 -15.39
C GLY A 515 -27.34 2.43 -16.52
N GLU A 516 -28.56 1.95 -16.68
CA GLU A 516 -28.90 0.98 -17.72
C GLU A 516 -28.56 1.47 -19.13
N ALA A 517 -28.41 0.53 -20.05
CA ALA A 517 -27.99 0.78 -21.41
C ALA A 517 -29.09 1.45 -22.28
N THR A 518 -29.75 2.50 -21.78
CA THR A 518 -30.84 3.23 -22.44
C THR A 518 -30.44 4.67 -22.76
N VAL A 519 -31.00 5.22 -23.84
CA VAL A 519 -30.87 6.66 -24.15
C VAL A 519 -31.51 7.46 -23.03
N ASN A 520 -30.73 8.33 -22.39
CA ASN A 520 -31.19 9.16 -21.28
C ASN A 520 -31.00 10.63 -21.68
N PRO A 521 -32.10 11.41 -21.85
CA PRO A 521 -32.04 12.79 -22.32
C PRO A 521 -31.34 13.74 -21.32
N GLU A 522 -31.18 13.34 -20.07
CA GLU A 522 -30.53 14.11 -19.01
C GLU A 522 -29.00 13.98 -19.01
N ILE A 523 -28.43 13.17 -19.91
CA ILE A 523 -27.00 12.91 -19.99
C ILE A 523 -26.41 13.62 -21.21
N LEU A 524 -25.39 14.43 -20.99
CA LEU A 524 -24.67 15.21 -22.00
C LEU A 524 -23.85 14.33 -22.95
N CYS A 525 -23.18 13.30 -22.41
CA CYS A 525 -22.37 12.37 -23.18
C CYS A 525 -22.39 10.99 -22.53
N GLN A 526 -22.43 9.92 -23.33
CA GLN A 526 -22.50 8.54 -22.84
C GLN A 526 -21.39 7.68 -23.47
N LEU A 527 -20.76 6.85 -22.66
CA LEU A 527 -19.85 5.79 -23.07
C LEU A 527 -20.49 4.43 -22.77
N PRO A 528 -20.58 3.52 -23.76
CA PRO A 528 -21.03 2.15 -23.54
C PRO A 528 -20.01 1.37 -22.71
N VAL A 529 -20.51 0.60 -21.75
CA VAL A 529 -19.71 -0.22 -20.84
C VAL A 529 -20.30 -1.63 -20.75
N SER A 530 -19.43 -2.63 -20.75
CA SER A 530 -19.78 -4.01 -20.39
C SER A 530 -19.06 -4.41 -19.09
N ILE A 531 -19.81 -4.94 -18.14
CA ILE A 531 -19.31 -5.56 -16.91
C ILE A 531 -19.51 -7.07 -17.02
N LYS A 532 -18.41 -7.82 -17.13
CA LYS A 532 -18.40 -9.28 -17.18
C LYS A 532 -17.84 -9.88 -15.90
N ILE A 533 -18.52 -10.89 -15.37
CA ILE A 533 -18.13 -11.65 -14.17
C ILE A 533 -18.00 -13.13 -14.54
N GLU A 534 -16.87 -13.75 -14.19
CA GLU A 534 -16.56 -15.13 -14.56
C GLU A 534 -16.09 -15.96 -13.35
N ASP A 535 -16.52 -17.22 -13.27
CA ASP A 535 -16.07 -18.21 -12.28
C ASP A 535 -15.01 -19.13 -12.90
N ILE A 536 -13.74 -18.81 -12.65
CA ILE A 536 -12.58 -19.54 -13.17
C ILE A 536 -12.14 -20.59 -12.16
N ARG A 537 -11.85 -21.80 -12.66
CA ARG A 537 -11.46 -22.96 -11.86
C ARG A 537 -10.05 -23.43 -12.18
N TYR A 538 -9.33 -23.82 -11.13
CA TYR A 538 -8.03 -24.47 -11.24
C TYR A 538 -8.09 -25.88 -10.65
N SER A 539 -7.44 -26.82 -11.34
CA SER A 539 -7.25 -28.20 -10.91
C SER A 539 -5.77 -28.51 -10.74
N GLU A 540 -5.45 -29.37 -9.77
CA GLU A 540 -4.09 -29.91 -9.60
C GLU A 540 -3.77 -30.87 -10.74
N THR A 541 -2.51 -30.85 -11.17
CA THR A 541 -1.96 -31.80 -12.15
C THR A 541 -1.05 -32.81 -11.47
N SER A 542 -0.56 -33.81 -12.21
CA SER A 542 0.45 -34.75 -11.69
C SER A 542 1.87 -34.18 -11.71
N ASP A 543 2.09 -33.00 -12.31
CA ASP A 543 3.40 -32.35 -12.40
C ASP A 543 3.79 -31.76 -11.05
N ARG A 544 4.80 -32.38 -10.44
CA ARG A 544 5.29 -32.09 -9.10
C ARG A 544 6.80 -32.20 -9.08
N GLN A 545 7.42 -31.17 -8.54
CA GLN A 545 8.86 -31.07 -8.35
C GLN A 545 9.20 -31.01 -6.86
N THR A 546 10.31 -31.63 -6.47
CA THR A 546 10.82 -31.62 -5.08
C THR A 546 12.25 -31.13 -4.98
N PHE A 547 12.55 -30.47 -3.87
CA PHE A 547 13.88 -29.95 -3.58
C PHE A 547 14.10 -29.78 -2.08
N SER A 548 15.34 -29.47 -1.73
CA SER A 548 15.80 -29.19 -0.38
C SER A 548 16.36 -27.78 -0.28
N MET A 549 16.44 -27.26 0.94
CA MET A 549 16.97 -25.93 1.24
C MET A 549 17.78 -25.96 2.53
N SER A 550 18.98 -25.38 2.52
CA SER A 550 19.83 -25.22 3.70
C SER A 550 20.34 -23.78 3.80
N TYR A 551 20.71 -23.36 5.00
CA TYR A 551 21.39 -22.08 5.20
C TYR A 551 22.88 -22.21 4.86
N LYS A 552 23.48 -21.14 4.33
CA LYS A 552 24.94 -20.99 4.20
C LYS A 552 25.43 -20.10 5.34
N LEU A 553 25.96 -20.72 6.39
CA LEU A 553 26.37 -20.04 7.63
C LEU A 553 27.89 -20.06 7.84
N ASP A 554 28.63 -20.73 6.95
CA ASP A 554 30.08 -20.89 7.09
C ASP A 554 30.77 -19.52 7.14
N HIS A 555 31.60 -19.32 8.16
CA HIS A 555 32.34 -18.08 8.42
C HIS A 555 31.48 -16.84 8.70
N LEU A 556 30.16 -16.99 8.87
CA LEU A 556 29.29 -15.90 9.26
C LEU A 556 29.53 -15.57 10.74
N GLN A 557 29.53 -14.28 11.04
CA GLN A 557 29.66 -13.75 12.39
C GLN A 557 28.42 -12.92 12.74
N SER A 558 28.06 -12.84 14.01
CA SER A 558 26.91 -12.06 14.48
C SER A 558 27.34 -10.94 15.43
N PHE A 559 26.72 -9.77 15.26
CA PHE A 559 26.85 -8.62 16.17
C PHE A 559 25.45 -8.11 16.56
N PRO A 560 24.81 -8.69 17.59
CA PRO A 560 23.42 -8.39 17.93
C PRO A 560 23.23 -7.00 18.56
N VAL A 561 22.21 -6.29 18.10
CA VAL A 561 21.76 -5.00 18.63
C VAL A 561 20.38 -5.18 19.25
N LEU A 562 20.22 -4.80 20.52
CA LEU A 562 18.96 -4.93 21.26
C LEU A 562 18.43 -3.54 21.68
N LEU A 563 17.19 -3.27 21.31
CA LEU A 563 16.39 -2.13 21.74
C LEU A 563 15.48 -2.59 22.88
N MET A 564 15.78 -2.14 24.10
CA MET A 564 15.13 -2.62 25.31
C MET A 564 14.44 -1.47 26.07
N PRO A 565 13.14 -1.61 26.41
CA PRO A 565 12.45 -0.65 27.26
C PRO A 565 13.01 -0.61 28.69
N LYS A 566 13.27 0.57 29.25
CA LYS A 566 13.74 0.76 30.64
C LYS A 566 12.77 0.17 31.67
N GLN A 567 11.47 0.34 31.44
CA GLN A 567 10.41 -0.19 32.31
C GLN A 567 10.40 -1.73 32.36
N GLY A 568 10.91 -2.39 31.31
CA GLY A 568 11.08 -3.84 31.30
C GLY A 568 12.14 -4.34 32.29
N LEU A 569 13.07 -3.50 32.76
CA LEU A 569 14.08 -3.93 33.72
C LEU A 569 13.53 -4.10 35.15
N THR A 570 12.40 -3.45 35.46
CA THR A 570 11.72 -3.55 36.76
C THR A 570 10.61 -4.61 36.76
N ASP A 571 10.08 -4.95 35.59
CA ASP A 571 9.12 -6.04 35.41
C ASP A 571 9.82 -7.42 35.49
N LYS A 572 9.27 -8.35 36.28
CA LYS A 572 9.87 -9.67 36.53
C LYS A 572 9.95 -10.54 35.26
N VAL A 573 8.99 -10.45 34.36
CA VAL A 573 8.93 -11.24 33.12
C VAL A 573 9.98 -10.74 32.14
N HIS A 574 10.02 -9.42 31.94
CA HIS A 574 11.00 -8.79 31.07
C HIS A 574 12.44 -8.99 31.58
N LYS A 575 12.65 -8.84 32.89
CA LYS A 575 13.95 -9.10 33.53
C LYS A 575 14.43 -10.52 33.28
N LYS A 576 13.58 -11.54 33.45
CA LYS A 576 13.93 -12.95 33.18
C LYS A 576 14.34 -13.19 31.72
N HIS A 577 13.64 -12.56 30.77
CA HIS A 577 14.00 -12.69 29.36
C HIS A 577 15.30 -11.96 29.03
N TYR A 578 15.53 -10.78 29.62
CA TYR A 578 16.80 -10.09 29.53
C TYR A 578 17.95 -10.93 30.11
N GLU A 579 17.79 -11.55 31.28
CA GLU A 579 18.78 -12.47 31.87
C GLU A 579 19.12 -13.65 30.95
N THR A 580 18.16 -14.10 30.14
CA THR A 580 18.39 -15.14 29.13
C THR A 580 19.28 -14.64 27.98
N LEU A 581 19.04 -13.40 27.53
CA LEU A 581 19.86 -12.72 26.52
C LEU A 581 21.22 -12.27 27.04
N GLN A 582 21.39 -12.05 28.34
CA GLN A 582 22.69 -11.67 28.92
C GLN A 582 23.78 -12.71 28.62
N ARG A 583 23.44 -13.97 28.35
CA ARG A 583 24.42 -14.98 27.90
C ARG A 583 25.04 -14.67 26.52
N ARG A 584 24.51 -13.67 25.82
CA ARG A 584 25.01 -13.18 24.53
C ARG A 584 25.83 -11.91 24.74
N LYS A 585 26.77 -11.69 23.84
CA LYS A 585 27.45 -10.41 23.68
C LYS A 585 26.57 -9.46 22.88
N LEU A 586 26.30 -8.27 23.42
CA LEU A 586 25.22 -7.40 22.93
C LEU A 586 25.61 -5.92 22.91
N VAL A 587 25.05 -5.19 21.95
CA VAL A 587 24.92 -3.73 22.02
C VAL A 587 23.50 -3.39 22.45
N LEU A 588 23.35 -2.63 23.53
CA LEU A 588 22.08 -2.35 24.19
C LEU A 588 21.70 -0.88 24.05
N PHE A 589 20.52 -0.62 23.50
CA PHE A 589 19.88 0.70 23.48
C PHE A 589 18.68 0.68 24.43
N HIS A 590 18.70 1.56 25.42
CA HIS A 590 17.57 1.70 26.35
C HIS A 590 16.56 2.72 25.84
N ILE A 591 15.28 2.38 25.88
CA ILE A 591 14.17 3.23 25.43
C ILE A 591 13.23 3.53 26.60
N ASP A 592 12.74 4.76 26.72
CA ASP A 592 11.83 5.20 27.77
C ASP A 592 10.45 5.56 27.20
N THR A 593 9.51 4.62 27.27
CA THR A 593 8.17 4.78 26.69
C THR A 593 7.29 5.75 27.45
N ALA A 594 7.39 5.85 28.79
CA ALA A 594 6.51 6.74 29.57
C ALA A 594 6.78 8.22 29.28
N GLN A 595 8.04 8.59 29.07
CA GLN A 595 8.39 9.97 28.74
C GLN A 595 7.94 10.35 27.32
N ASN A 596 7.76 9.37 26.43
CA ASN A 596 7.41 9.63 25.03
C ASN A 596 5.90 9.83 24.82
N GLU A 597 5.05 9.18 25.62
CA GLU A 597 3.59 9.34 25.54
C GLU A 597 3.10 10.74 25.90
N GLN A 598 3.96 11.57 26.49
CA GLN A 598 3.65 12.94 26.91
C GLN A 598 4.14 14.02 25.94
N LEU A 599 4.81 13.64 24.85
CA LEU A 599 5.38 14.61 23.90
C LEU A 599 4.30 15.18 22.98
N ASP A 600 4.31 16.49 22.78
CA ASP A 600 3.55 17.13 21.69
C ASP A 600 4.18 16.86 20.31
N ASP A 601 3.54 17.34 19.23
CA ASP A 601 4.01 17.12 17.86
C ASP A 601 5.42 17.66 17.60
N GLN A 602 5.77 18.81 18.17
CA GLN A 602 7.09 19.42 18.03
C GLN A 602 8.15 18.59 18.76
N GLN A 603 7.90 18.29 20.03
CA GLN A 603 8.80 17.50 20.86
C GLN A 603 8.98 16.08 20.29
N ALA A 604 7.90 15.48 19.77
CA ALA A 604 7.93 14.17 19.13
C ALA A 604 8.78 14.17 17.86
N PHE A 605 8.69 15.21 17.02
CA PHE A 605 9.56 15.35 15.85
C PHE A 605 11.03 15.45 16.25
N LEU A 606 11.37 16.37 17.16
CA LEU A 606 12.74 16.60 17.62
C LEU A 606 13.36 15.32 18.23
N TYR A 607 12.59 14.59 19.03
CA TYR A 607 12.99 13.30 19.57
C TYR A 607 13.26 12.29 18.45
N ARG A 608 12.31 12.09 17.53
CA ARG A 608 12.40 11.08 16.46
C ARG A 608 13.53 11.40 15.49
N PHE A 609 13.71 12.66 15.14
CA PHE A 609 14.82 13.15 14.31
C PHE A 609 16.16 12.82 14.97
N THR A 610 16.35 13.26 16.21
CA THR A 610 17.60 13.08 16.96
C THR A 610 17.90 11.60 17.18
N PHE A 611 16.92 10.82 17.63
CA PHE A 611 17.09 9.39 17.88
C PHE A 611 17.44 8.65 16.58
N SER A 612 16.75 8.93 15.47
CA SER A 612 17.03 8.28 14.18
C SER A 612 18.46 8.55 13.71
N LEU A 613 18.91 9.80 13.81
CA LEU A 613 20.25 10.23 13.43
C LEU A 613 21.32 9.53 14.27
N LEU A 614 21.20 9.60 15.61
CA LEU A 614 22.19 9.05 16.51
C LEU A 614 22.21 7.52 16.50
N PHE A 615 21.05 6.87 16.45
CA PHE A 615 20.97 5.41 16.37
C PHE A 615 21.65 4.89 15.10
N TYR A 616 21.38 5.50 13.94
CA TYR A 616 22.04 5.13 12.68
C TYR A 616 23.55 5.34 12.75
N ILE A 617 24.01 6.55 13.12
CA ILE A 617 25.45 6.86 13.18
C ILE A 617 26.17 5.92 14.13
N VAL A 618 25.63 5.67 15.33
CA VAL A 618 26.27 4.77 16.30
C VAL A 618 26.37 3.35 15.74
N VAL A 619 25.27 2.75 15.26
CA VAL A 619 25.29 1.36 14.77
C VAL A 619 26.24 1.22 13.58
N GLN A 620 26.20 2.17 12.64
CA GLN A 620 27.07 2.19 11.47
C GLN A 620 28.55 2.34 11.87
N GLN A 621 28.84 3.26 12.78
CA GLN A 621 30.18 3.50 13.29
C GLN A 621 30.73 2.26 13.99
N LEU A 622 29.94 1.62 14.86
CA LEU A 622 30.34 0.37 15.52
C LEU A 622 30.67 -0.71 14.48
N ALA A 623 29.82 -0.89 13.46
CA ALA A 623 30.04 -1.86 12.40
C ALA A 623 31.31 -1.59 11.57
N ARG A 624 31.70 -0.32 11.38
CA ARG A 624 32.95 0.06 10.68
C ARG A 624 34.23 -0.37 11.40
N TYR A 625 34.20 -0.53 12.72
CA TYR A 625 35.34 -1.04 13.50
C TYR A 625 35.45 -2.57 13.51
N LEU A 626 34.45 -3.28 12.97
CA LEU A 626 34.45 -4.74 12.97
C LEU A 626 35.23 -5.31 11.78
N PRO A 627 36.02 -6.39 11.99
CA PRO A 627 36.69 -7.09 10.90
C PRO A 627 35.67 -7.80 9.99
N ASN A 628 36.06 -8.09 8.75
CA ASN A 628 35.31 -8.95 7.82
C ASN A 628 33.82 -8.61 7.65
N ARG A 629 33.49 -7.32 7.47
CA ARG A 629 32.12 -6.79 7.32
C ARG A 629 31.21 -7.58 6.36
N LYS A 630 31.77 -8.14 5.28
CA LYS A 630 31.03 -8.96 4.30
C LYS A 630 30.45 -10.26 4.85
N ASN A 631 31.01 -10.75 5.97
CA ASN A 631 30.55 -11.96 6.66
C ASN A 631 29.88 -11.62 8.00
N LEU A 632 29.41 -10.38 8.17
CA LEU A 632 28.75 -9.93 9.38
C LEU A 632 27.22 -9.94 9.22
N PHE A 633 26.53 -10.50 10.21
CA PHE A 633 25.10 -10.35 10.39
C PHE A 633 24.78 -9.51 11.63
N ILE A 634 23.97 -8.46 11.45
CA ILE A 634 23.47 -7.61 12.54
C ILE A 634 21.98 -7.88 12.74
N PRO A 635 21.59 -8.74 13.70
CA PRO A 635 20.20 -8.84 14.12
C PRO A 635 19.83 -7.65 15.01
N ILE A 636 18.86 -6.85 14.55
CA ILE A 636 18.27 -5.76 15.33
C ILE A 636 17.01 -6.27 16.00
N VAL A 637 17.04 -6.38 17.32
CA VAL A 637 15.97 -6.99 18.10
C VAL A 637 15.32 -5.94 18.98
N ARG A 638 13.98 -5.92 19.03
CA ARG A 638 13.25 -5.09 19.99
C ARG A 638 12.31 -5.93 20.86
N PHE A 639 12.15 -5.53 22.11
CA PHE A 639 11.12 -6.08 23.00
C PHE A 639 9.95 -5.13 23.14
N HIS A 640 8.73 -5.68 23.08
CA HIS A 640 7.50 -4.92 23.20
C HIS A 640 7.13 -4.80 24.68
N LEU A 641 6.63 -3.65 25.12
CA LEU A 641 6.02 -3.44 26.43
C LEU A 641 4.55 -3.84 26.46
N THR A 642 3.84 -3.67 25.34
CA THR A 642 2.42 -4.00 25.21
C THR A 642 2.18 -5.00 24.09
N ASN A 643 0.99 -5.60 24.05
CA ASN A 643 0.64 -6.51 22.95
C ASN A 643 0.49 -5.73 21.63
N LYS A 644 0.61 -6.41 20.47
CA LYS A 644 0.49 -5.79 19.13
C LYS A 644 -0.81 -5.01 18.88
N ASN A 645 -1.85 -5.17 19.69
CA ASN A 645 -3.12 -4.46 19.51
C ASN A 645 -3.16 -3.13 20.26
N ASN A 646 -2.23 -2.88 21.18
CA ASN A 646 -2.10 -1.65 21.99
C ASN A 646 -0.66 -1.10 21.93
N SER A 647 0.00 -1.13 20.76
CA SER A 647 1.37 -0.61 20.63
C SER A 647 1.41 0.91 20.79
N SER A 648 2.34 1.43 21.58
CA SER A 648 2.50 2.88 21.74
C SER A 648 3.10 3.53 20.49
N ALA A 649 2.93 4.85 20.33
CA ALA A 649 3.50 5.59 19.20
C ALA A 649 5.04 5.47 19.14
N LEU A 650 5.71 5.33 20.28
CA LEU A 650 7.14 5.09 20.34
C LEU A 650 7.51 3.69 19.81
N GLU A 651 6.75 2.67 20.17
CA GLU A 651 7.02 1.31 19.68
C GLU A 651 6.83 1.19 18.16
N GLU A 652 5.87 1.92 17.60
CA GLU A 652 5.69 2.05 16.15
C GLU A 652 6.87 2.78 15.51
N PHE A 653 7.31 3.90 16.09
CA PHE A 653 8.51 4.61 15.63
C PHE A 653 9.77 3.73 15.64
N ILE A 654 10.01 2.98 16.72
CA ILE A 654 11.21 2.12 16.83
C ILE A 654 11.15 0.95 15.84
N LEU A 655 9.96 0.38 15.60
CA LEU A 655 9.76 -0.59 14.53
C LEU A 655 10.19 0.01 13.18
N ASN A 656 9.64 1.18 12.87
CA ASN A 656 9.87 1.88 11.61
C ASN A 656 11.35 2.23 11.41
N LEU A 657 11.99 2.77 12.45
CA LEU A 657 13.42 3.07 12.46
C LEU A 657 14.28 1.82 12.23
N SER A 658 13.93 0.70 12.88
CA SER A 658 14.68 -0.56 12.73
C SER A 658 14.64 -1.07 11.29
N VAL A 659 13.52 -0.88 10.57
CA VAL A 659 13.40 -1.19 9.14
C VAL A 659 14.33 -0.30 8.32
N THR A 660 14.26 1.03 8.53
CA THR A 660 15.08 2.02 7.82
C THR A 660 16.57 1.79 8.01
N VAL A 661 17.03 1.58 9.25
CA VAL A 661 18.45 1.32 9.53
C VAL A 661 18.89 -0.03 8.99
N SER A 662 18.06 -1.08 9.07
CA SER A 662 18.38 -2.35 8.41
C SER A 662 18.58 -2.14 6.91
N HIS A 663 17.72 -1.37 6.24
CA HIS A 663 17.90 -1.05 4.82
C HIS A 663 19.23 -0.35 4.53
N LEU A 664 19.60 0.67 5.30
CA LEU A 664 20.87 1.39 5.09
C LEU A 664 22.12 0.55 5.37
N LEU A 665 22.09 -0.32 6.39
CA LEU A 665 23.20 -1.23 6.67
C LEU A 665 23.45 -2.22 5.53
N ASN A 666 22.39 -2.74 4.91
CA ASN A 666 22.52 -3.63 3.76
C ASN A 666 23.05 -2.92 2.50
N GLU A 667 22.96 -1.59 2.44
CA GLU A 667 23.53 -0.81 1.36
C GLU A 667 25.05 -0.68 1.51
N GLU A 668 25.55 -0.65 2.75
CA GLU A 668 26.97 -0.72 3.10
C GLU A 668 27.54 -2.17 3.08
N GLU A 669 26.88 -3.10 2.36
CA GLU A 669 27.23 -4.53 2.28
C GLU A 669 27.28 -5.26 3.64
N ILE A 670 26.53 -4.79 4.65
CA ILE A 670 26.39 -5.44 5.97
C ILE A 670 25.03 -6.12 6.05
N LEU A 671 24.99 -7.45 6.22
CA LEU A 671 23.74 -8.17 6.29
C LEU A 671 23.00 -7.81 7.58
N ALA A 672 21.86 -7.14 7.46
CA ALA A 672 21.06 -6.72 8.62
C ALA A 672 19.58 -7.03 8.42
N ASN A 673 18.93 -7.39 9.52
CA ASN A 673 17.48 -7.53 9.56
C ASN A 673 16.96 -7.25 10.97
N PHE A 674 15.68 -6.96 11.09
CA PHE A 674 15.07 -6.64 12.38
C PHE A 674 13.91 -7.57 12.75
N GLN A 675 13.64 -7.69 14.05
CA GLN A 675 12.39 -8.27 14.53
C GLN A 675 11.99 -7.76 15.92
N GLY A 676 10.67 -7.62 16.15
CA GLY A 676 10.09 -7.38 17.47
C GLY A 676 9.53 -8.64 18.13
N PHE A 677 9.82 -8.83 19.41
CA PHE A 677 9.26 -9.92 20.22
C PHE A 677 8.37 -9.37 21.34
N ASP A 678 7.12 -9.83 21.33
CA ASP A 678 6.19 -9.69 22.44
C ASP A 678 6.53 -10.73 23.50
N ILE A 679 7.18 -10.28 24.57
CA ILE A 679 7.63 -11.12 25.68
C ILE A 679 6.65 -11.14 26.85
N THR A 680 5.51 -10.44 26.74
CA THR A 680 4.42 -10.50 27.72
C THR A 680 3.60 -11.79 27.58
N SER A 681 3.57 -12.36 26.37
CA SER A 681 2.92 -13.64 26.09
C SER A 681 3.97 -14.75 25.89
N ASN A 682 3.95 -15.80 26.73
CA ASN A 682 4.80 -17.00 26.61
C ASN A 682 4.42 -17.89 25.40
N ASN A 683 4.14 -17.28 24.24
CA ASN A 683 3.69 -17.98 23.05
C ASN A 683 4.89 -18.41 22.20
N ILE A 684 5.30 -19.67 22.38
CA ILE A 684 6.42 -20.28 21.64
C ILE A 684 6.25 -20.20 20.12
N HIS A 685 5.02 -20.20 19.59
CA HIS A 685 4.78 -20.09 18.15
C HIS A 685 5.10 -18.68 17.62
N LYS A 686 4.82 -17.63 18.39
CA LYS A 686 5.20 -16.26 18.02
C LYS A 686 6.72 -16.11 18.00
N THR A 687 7.42 -16.64 19.01
CA THR A 687 8.89 -16.64 19.06
C THR A 687 9.49 -17.37 17.86
N ARG A 688 8.96 -18.56 17.53
CA ARG A 688 9.39 -19.37 16.38
C ARG A 688 9.31 -18.61 15.06
N ASN A 689 8.15 -18.05 14.75
CA ASN A 689 7.95 -17.30 13.52
C ASN A 689 8.75 -15.99 13.53
N GLY A 690 8.87 -15.34 14.70
CA GLY A 690 9.66 -14.14 14.88
C GLY A 690 11.13 -14.35 14.47
N LEU A 691 11.76 -15.41 14.99
CA LEU A 691 13.15 -15.77 14.65
C LEU A 691 13.29 -16.20 13.19
N SER A 692 12.35 -16.98 12.66
CA SER A 692 12.36 -17.36 11.23
C SER A 692 12.31 -16.11 10.33
N SER A 693 11.53 -15.10 10.70
CA SER A 693 11.48 -13.82 10.00
C SER A 693 12.77 -13.01 10.16
N LEU A 694 13.38 -12.97 11.35
CA LEU A 694 14.67 -12.32 11.60
C LEU A 694 15.77 -12.90 10.70
N TYR A 695 15.81 -14.22 10.56
CA TYR A 695 16.81 -14.93 9.74
C TYR A 695 16.41 -15.11 8.26
N SER A 696 15.31 -14.51 7.81
CA SER A 696 14.81 -14.67 6.44
C SER A 696 15.76 -14.13 5.36
N ARG A 697 16.63 -13.16 5.69
CA ARG A 697 17.63 -12.59 4.76
C ARG A 697 18.94 -13.37 4.69
N LEU A 698 19.15 -14.36 5.56
CA LEU A 698 20.37 -15.17 5.52
C LEU A 698 20.49 -15.93 4.19
N PRO A 699 21.70 -16.05 3.62
CA PRO A 699 22.04 -16.89 2.48
C PRO A 699 21.45 -18.29 2.54
N LYS A 700 20.86 -18.75 1.42
CA LYS A 700 20.26 -20.09 1.31
C LYS A 700 20.74 -20.81 0.06
N VAL A 701 20.85 -22.13 0.18
CA VAL A 701 21.28 -23.04 -0.89
C VAL A 701 20.18 -24.05 -1.13
N PHE A 702 19.86 -24.27 -2.39
CA PHE A 702 18.84 -25.21 -2.84
C PHE A 702 19.47 -26.34 -3.63
N SER A 703 18.95 -27.55 -3.44
CA SER A 703 19.34 -28.75 -4.18
C SER A 703 18.09 -29.47 -4.67
N PHE A 704 18.05 -29.77 -5.96
CA PHE A 704 16.98 -30.55 -6.57
C PHE A 704 17.24 -32.04 -6.43
N ASP A 705 16.17 -32.82 -6.33
CA ASP A 705 16.28 -34.28 -6.25
C ASP A 705 16.58 -34.88 -7.63
N GLN A 706 16.12 -34.23 -8.70
CA GLN A 706 16.36 -34.63 -10.10
C GLN A 706 17.29 -33.61 -10.79
N LEU A 707 18.33 -34.11 -11.46
CA LEU A 707 19.30 -33.26 -12.17
C LEU A 707 18.66 -32.53 -13.37
N GLU A 708 17.71 -33.16 -14.04
CA GLU A 708 16.96 -32.59 -15.19
C GLU A 708 16.10 -31.38 -14.77
N GLU A 709 15.70 -31.32 -13.51
CA GLU A 709 14.93 -30.23 -12.91
C GLU A 709 15.81 -29.07 -12.42
N THR A 710 17.13 -29.24 -12.45
CA THR A 710 18.07 -28.24 -11.93
C THR A 710 18.29 -27.15 -12.97
N PRO A 711 18.12 -25.86 -12.61
CA PRO A 711 18.39 -24.77 -13.52
C PRO A 711 19.82 -24.74 -14.06
N GLN A 712 19.98 -24.29 -15.30
CA GLN A 712 21.29 -24.26 -15.98
C GLN A 712 21.92 -22.86 -16.02
N LEU A 713 21.11 -21.81 -15.93
CA LEU A 713 21.55 -20.42 -15.96
C LEU A 713 22.52 -20.10 -14.81
N GLU A 714 23.76 -19.72 -15.13
CA GLU A 714 24.82 -19.56 -14.13
C GLU A 714 24.53 -18.44 -13.12
N LYS A 715 24.11 -17.26 -13.59
CA LYS A 715 23.93 -16.06 -12.76
C LYS A 715 22.73 -15.24 -13.21
N LEU A 716 21.88 -14.89 -12.26
CA LEU A 716 20.75 -13.99 -12.44
C LEU A 716 20.64 -13.03 -11.25
N ALA A 717 20.38 -11.76 -11.51
CA ALA A 717 20.09 -10.78 -10.48
C ALA A 717 18.60 -10.41 -10.51
N ILE A 718 17.96 -10.38 -9.34
CA ILE A 718 16.61 -9.84 -9.17
C ILE A 718 16.75 -8.46 -8.53
N ILE A 719 16.30 -7.42 -9.22
CA ILE A 719 16.32 -6.03 -8.77
C ILE A 719 14.87 -5.61 -8.51
N VAL A 720 14.57 -5.18 -7.29
CA VAL A 720 13.24 -4.71 -6.90
C VAL A 720 13.30 -3.24 -6.56
N VAL A 721 12.42 -2.43 -7.16
CA VAL A 721 12.45 -0.96 -7.06
C VAL A 721 11.13 -0.36 -6.61
N SER A 722 11.24 0.75 -5.87
CA SER A 722 10.11 1.57 -5.43
C SER A 722 10.58 3.00 -5.16
N SER A 723 9.65 3.91 -4.89
CA SER A 723 9.97 5.26 -4.41
C SER A 723 8.93 5.79 -3.43
N ARG A 724 9.35 6.80 -2.67
CA ARG A 724 8.50 7.61 -1.81
C ARG A 724 8.89 9.06 -1.89
N GLU A 725 7.90 9.95 -1.96
CA GLU A 725 8.11 11.40 -1.90
C GLU A 725 8.87 11.80 -0.63
N SER A 726 9.78 12.75 -0.76
CA SER A 726 10.51 13.39 0.35
C SER A 726 10.12 14.86 0.49
N ASP A 727 9.85 15.55 -0.63
CA ASP A 727 9.53 16.97 -0.67
C ASP A 727 8.45 17.23 -1.73
N ALA A 728 7.30 17.76 -1.30
CA ALA A 728 6.14 17.99 -2.18
C ALA A 728 5.11 18.96 -1.57
N HIS A 729 4.45 19.74 -2.44
CA HIS A 729 3.21 20.44 -2.11
C HIS A 729 1.99 19.71 -2.70
N TYR A 730 0.80 19.97 -2.17
CA TYR A 730 -0.45 19.40 -2.68
C TYR A 730 -0.84 19.91 -4.08
N GLN A 731 -0.44 21.14 -4.44
CA GLN A 731 -0.89 21.86 -5.63
C GLN A 731 0.19 22.06 -6.70
N THR A 732 1.40 21.57 -6.47
CA THR A 732 2.50 21.71 -7.43
C THR A 732 2.49 20.61 -8.48
N ASP A 733 3.15 20.89 -9.60
CA ASP A 733 3.45 19.90 -10.61
C ASP A 733 4.24 18.73 -9.98
N LYS A 734 3.73 17.51 -10.16
CA LYS A 734 4.32 16.29 -9.61
C LYS A 734 5.74 16.06 -10.12
N ASP A 735 6.07 16.54 -11.32
CA ASP A 735 7.40 16.35 -11.90
C ASP A 735 8.47 17.18 -11.19
N ARG A 736 8.05 18.19 -10.41
CA ARG A 736 8.92 18.97 -9.54
C ARG A 736 9.06 18.37 -8.13
N HIS A 737 8.36 17.28 -7.82
CA HIS A 737 8.48 16.63 -6.50
C HIS A 737 9.82 15.93 -6.37
N LEU A 738 10.41 16.00 -5.17
CA LEU A 738 11.57 15.19 -4.83
C LEU A 738 11.10 13.87 -4.22
N SER A 739 11.73 12.77 -4.64
CA SER A 739 11.42 11.43 -4.15
C SER A 739 12.68 10.64 -3.87
N ASN A 740 12.65 9.88 -2.79
CA ASN A 740 13.66 8.88 -2.49
C ASN A 740 13.30 7.59 -3.26
N LEU A 741 14.16 7.22 -4.20
CA LEU A 741 14.20 5.93 -4.87
C LEU A 741 14.88 4.93 -3.93
N MET A 742 14.31 3.74 -3.81
CA MET A 742 14.84 2.68 -2.95
C MET A 742 14.64 1.31 -3.57
N GLY A 743 15.51 0.35 -3.23
CA GLY A 743 15.36 -1.01 -3.71
C GLY A 743 16.30 -2.03 -3.09
N GLU A 744 16.18 -3.25 -3.59
CA GLU A 744 16.92 -4.43 -3.14
C GLU A 744 17.46 -5.21 -4.34
N VAL A 745 18.67 -5.73 -4.19
CA VAL A 745 19.34 -6.62 -5.15
C VAL A 745 19.49 -8.00 -4.53
N VAL A 746 18.97 -9.01 -5.21
CA VAL A 746 19.09 -10.42 -4.84
C VAL A 746 19.88 -11.14 -5.92
N SER A 747 20.96 -11.81 -5.52
CA SER A 747 21.71 -12.66 -6.44
C SER A 747 21.19 -14.10 -6.39
N VAL A 748 21.07 -14.69 -7.57
CA VAL A 748 20.85 -16.13 -7.77
C VAL A 748 22.03 -16.68 -8.57
N THR A 749 22.76 -17.62 -8.00
CA THR A 749 23.96 -18.20 -8.62
C THR A 749 23.96 -19.71 -8.56
N ARG A 750 24.19 -20.36 -9.70
CA ARG A 750 24.48 -21.79 -9.78
C ARG A 750 25.93 -22.03 -9.38
N ARG A 751 26.14 -22.92 -8.42
CA ARG A 751 27.47 -23.36 -7.98
C ARG A 751 28.02 -24.43 -8.93
N GLU A 752 29.32 -24.71 -8.80
CA GLU A 752 29.99 -25.78 -9.55
C GLU A 752 29.35 -27.15 -9.29
N ASP A 753 28.83 -27.38 -8.08
CA ASP A 753 28.12 -28.60 -7.68
C ASP A 753 26.63 -28.61 -8.07
N ALA A 754 26.23 -27.75 -9.00
CA ALA A 754 24.86 -27.56 -9.48
C ALA A 754 23.83 -27.08 -8.44
N ARG A 755 24.23 -26.80 -7.20
CA ARG A 755 23.32 -26.20 -6.21
C ARG A 755 23.08 -24.73 -6.50
N ILE A 756 21.87 -24.25 -6.19
CA ILE A 756 21.48 -22.85 -6.42
C ILE A 756 21.61 -22.07 -5.12
N GLU A 757 22.44 -21.04 -5.12
CA GLU A 757 22.61 -20.12 -4.00
C GLU A 757 21.80 -18.84 -4.22
N ILE A 758 21.02 -18.44 -3.21
CA ILE A 758 20.26 -17.19 -3.19
C ILE A 758 20.73 -16.34 -2.02
N ASN A 759 21.19 -15.12 -2.34
CA ASN A 759 21.66 -14.14 -1.36
C ASN A 759 20.99 -12.78 -1.57
N CYS A 760 20.64 -12.13 -0.48
CA CYS A 760 20.38 -10.69 -0.49
C CYS A 760 21.72 -9.98 -0.58
N LEU A 761 22.08 -9.49 -1.78
CA LEU A 761 23.41 -8.93 -2.04
C LEU A 761 23.57 -7.56 -1.40
N SER A 762 22.64 -6.66 -1.67
CA SER A 762 22.63 -5.31 -1.11
C SER A 762 21.25 -4.68 -1.26
N THR A 763 21.05 -3.55 -0.59
CA THR A 763 19.99 -2.59 -0.87
C THR A 763 20.59 -1.34 -1.53
N PHE A 764 19.74 -0.39 -1.92
CA PHE A 764 20.16 0.93 -2.38
C PHE A 764 19.07 1.96 -2.07
N SER A 765 19.46 3.22 -1.86
CA SER A 765 18.54 4.35 -1.86
C SER A 765 19.24 5.66 -2.24
N ASP A 766 18.52 6.51 -2.97
CA ASP A 766 18.98 7.83 -3.38
C ASP A 766 17.80 8.74 -3.75
N SER A 767 17.98 10.05 -3.72
CA SER A 767 16.91 11.03 -3.90
C SER A 767 17.05 11.76 -5.24
N TYR A 768 15.94 11.87 -5.97
CA TYR A 768 15.89 12.43 -7.32
C TYR A 768 14.65 13.31 -7.48
N LEU A 769 14.74 14.27 -8.40
CA LEU A 769 13.52 14.84 -8.98
C LEU A 769 12.76 13.72 -9.71
N ARG A 770 11.44 13.79 -9.71
CA ARG A 770 10.61 12.74 -10.30
C ARG A 770 10.92 12.49 -11.78
N SER A 771 11.21 13.54 -12.53
CA SER A 771 11.64 13.44 -13.94
C SER A 771 12.96 12.67 -14.08
N GLU A 772 13.97 12.96 -13.27
CA GLU A 772 15.27 12.28 -13.29
C GLU A 772 15.14 10.81 -12.86
N MET A 773 14.33 10.55 -11.84
CA MET A 773 14.10 9.22 -11.26
C MET A 773 13.63 8.19 -12.30
N PHE A 774 12.80 8.62 -13.26
CA PHE A 774 12.23 7.75 -14.30
C PHE A 774 12.96 7.84 -15.64
N ASN A 775 14.09 8.55 -15.69
CA ASN A 775 14.89 8.70 -16.92
C ASN A 775 16.34 8.24 -16.72
N THR A 776 17.02 8.76 -15.70
CA THR A 776 18.46 8.56 -15.49
C THR A 776 18.85 8.43 -13.99
N PRO A 777 18.26 7.50 -13.22
CA PRO A 777 18.62 7.28 -11.82
C PRO A 777 20.00 6.61 -11.71
N LEU A 778 21.01 7.39 -11.29
CA LEU A 778 22.41 6.95 -11.23
C LEU A 778 22.59 5.72 -10.33
N VAL A 779 21.95 5.69 -9.16
CA VAL A 779 22.08 4.58 -8.21
C VAL A 779 21.66 3.23 -8.82
N LEU A 780 20.65 3.20 -9.70
CA LEU A 780 20.23 1.97 -10.38
C LEU A 780 21.22 1.56 -11.47
N ARG A 781 21.65 2.54 -12.28
CA ARG A 781 22.64 2.31 -13.35
C ARG A 781 23.94 1.75 -12.76
N ASP A 782 24.43 2.37 -11.69
CA ASP A 782 25.67 1.98 -11.04
C ASP A 782 25.58 0.57 -10.45
N LYS A 783 24.41 0.18 -9.91
CA LYS A 783 24.16 -1.20 -9.44
C LYS A 783 24.16 -2.23 -10.56
N ILE A 784 23.60 -1.90 -11.72
CA ILE A 784 23.66 -2.79 -12.90
C ILE A 784 25.10 -2.94 -13.39
N VAL A 785 25.86 -1.85 -13.49
CA VAL A 785 27.27 -1.87 -13.89
C VAL A 785 28.10 -2.71 -12.91
N GLU A 786 27.88 -2.55 -11.61
CA GLU A 786 28.54 -3.33 -10.56
C GLU A 786 28.27 -4.84 -10.72
N LEU A 787 27.01 -5.22 -10.93
CA LEU A 787 26.62 -6.62 -11.15
C LEU A 787 27.17 -7.17 -12.48
N TYR A 788 27.15 -6.36 -13.53
CA TYR A 788 27.71 -6.70 -14.83
C TYR A 788 29.20 -7.04 -14.72
N GLN A 789 29.97 -6.24 -13.96
CA GLN A 789 31.38 -6.50 -13.64
C GLN A 789 31.57 -7.78 -12.80
N ARG A 790 30.60 -8.14 -11.95
CA ARG A 790 30.58 -9.41 -11.21
C ARG A 790 30.15 -10.62 -12.07
N GLY A 791 29.94 -10.43 -13.37
CA GLY A 791 29.62 -11.48 -14.34
C GLY A 791 28.13 -11.77 -14.51
N TYR A 792 27.24 -10.93 -13.98
CA TYR A 792 25.80 -11.09 -14.22
C TYR A 792 25.45 -10.58 -15.62
N ARG A 793 24.59 -11.31 -16.33
CA ARG A 793 24.06 -10.93 -17.65
C ARG A 793 22.54 -10.90 -17.70
N HIS A 794 21.87 -11.64 -16.82
CA HIS A 794 20.42 -11.73 -16.75
C HIS A 794 19.89 -10.96 -15.54
N PHE A 795 18.96 -10.04 -15.77
CA PHE A 795 18.40 -9.14 -14.77
C PHE A 795 16.89 -9.19 -14.78
N VAL A 796 16.30 -9.74 -13.72
CA VAL A 796 14.86 -9.65 -13.47
C VAL A 796 14.59 -8.33 -12.77
N TYR A 797 13.90 -7.42 -13.44
CA TYR A 797 13.66 -6.07 -12.96
C TYR A 797 12.19 -5.92 -12.55
N ILE A 798 11.93 -5.75 -11.25
CA ILE A 798 10.59 -5.79 -10.66
C ILE A 798 10.23 -4.42 -10.09
N ALA A 799 9.11 -3.88 -10.55
CA ALA A 799 8.51 -2.68 -9.98
C ALA A 799 7.01 -2.90 -9.69
N LYS A 800 6.43 -1.99 -8.92
CA LYS A 800 4.97 -1.94 -8.79
C LYS A 800 4.35 -1.71 -10.18
N ALA A 801 3.29 -2.44 -10.48
CA ALA A 801 2.63 -2.34 -11.77
C ALA A 801 2.23 -0.88 -12.12
N PRO A 802 2.48 -0.43 -13.36
CA PRO A 802 2.20 0.92 -13.81
C PRO A 802 0.73 1.08 -14.25
N TYR A 803 -0.21 0.45 -13.54
CA TYR A 803 -1.61 0.44 -13.95
C TYR A 803 -2.18 1.84 -13.94
N THR A 804 -2.85 2.18 -15.03
CA THR A 804 -3.53 3.46 -15.12
C THR A 804 -4.99 3.26 -14.70
N SER A 805 -5.52 4.16 -13.89
CA SER A 805 -6.96 4.22 -13.65
C SER A 805 -7.68 5.02 -14.74
N SER A 806 -7.02 5.22 -15.89
CA SER A 806 -7.46 6.12 -16.94
C SER A 806 -8.04 5.43 -18.15
N LEU A 807 -8.99 6.10 -18.80
CA LEU A 807 -9.55 5.67 -20.09
C LEU A 807 -8.64 6.01 -21.28
N ASN A 808 -7.53 6.73 -21.04
CA ASN A 808 -6.64 7.32 -22.05
C ASN A 808 -7.37 8.26 -23.02
N ILE A 809 -8.37 8.98 -22.51
CA ILE A 809 -9.05 10.06 -23.25
C ILE A 809 -8.10 11.25 -23.43
N THR A 810 -7.19 11.45 -22.48
CA THR A 810 -6.15 12.48 -22.52
C THR A 810 -4.83 11.89 -23.04
N ALA A 811 -4.21 12.53 -24.03
CA ALA A 811 -3.01 12.05 -24.73
C ALA A 811 -1.70 12.26 -23.94
N GLU A 812 -1.67 11.91 -22.65
CA GLU A 812 -0.45 11.93 -21.86
C GLU A 812 0.34 10.62 -22.09
N GLU A 813 1.31 10.68 -23.00
CA GLU A 813 2.28 9.60 -23.22
C GLU A 813 3.26 9.46 -22.03
N ASP A 814 3.64 8.22 -21.72
CA ASP A 814 4.59 7.77 -20.67
C ASP A 814 4.11 7.72 -19.20
N ARG A 815 3.12 6.85 -18.93
CA ARG A 815 2.71 6.45 -17.56
C ARG A 815 3.41 5.18 -17.01
N LEU A 816 4.48 4.71 -17.66
CA LEU A 816 5.15 3.45 -17.29
C LEU A 816 6.12 3.58 -16.09
N PHE A 817 6.38 4.78 -15.59
CA PHE A 817 7.19 5.05 -14.39
C PHE A 817 8.54 4.30 -14.40
N PHE A 818 8.78 3.40 -13.45
CA PHE A 818 9.99 2.57 -13.36
C PHE A 818 10.17 1.59 -14.52
N MET A 819 9.18 1.48 -15.42
CA MET A 819 9.25 0.69 -16.65
C MET A 819 9.32 1.57 -17.91
N SER A 820 9.61 2.86 -17.78
CA SER A 820 9.71 3.79 -18.92
C SER A 820 10.79 3.35 -19.92
N ARG A 821 10.62 3.73 -21.19
CA ARG A 821 11.63 3.50 -22.24
C ARG A 821 12.97 4.16 -21.89
N SER A 822 12.92 5.41 -21.44
CA SER A 822 14.10 6.19 -21.10
C SER A 822 14.92 5.53 -20.00
N LEU A 823 14.27 5.06 -18.94
CA LEU A 823 14.93 4.34 -17.86
C LEU A 823 15.56 3.04 -18.34
N ILE A 824 14.79 2.17 -19.02
CA ILE A 824 15.33 0.88 -19.51
C ILE A 824 16.50 1.11 -20.47
N ARG A 825 16.46 2.15 -21.30
CA ARG A 825 17.61 2.55 -22.13
C ARG A 825 18.82 2.90 -21.28
N CYS A 826 18.65 3.76 -20.27
CA CYS A 826 19.73 4.15 -19.35
C CYS A 826 20.36 2.93 -18.65
N LEU A 827 19.56 1.92 -18.30
CA LEU A 827 20.04 0.71 -17.63
C LEU A 827 20.88 -0.22 -18.54
N VAL A 828 20.59 -0.25 -19.84
CA VAL A 828 21.31 -1.09 -20.83
C VAL A 828 22.49 -0.36 -21.46
N GLU A 829 22.47 0.98 -21.42
CA GLU A 829 23.52 1.82 -22.00
C GLU A 829 24.90 1.40 -21.48
N ASN A 830 25.85 1.21 -22.40
CA ASN A 830 27.22 0.73 -22.17
C ASN A 830 27.39 -0.75 -21.77
N ASN A 831 26.32 -1.54 -21.67
CA ASN A 831 26.39 -2.98 -21.36
C ASN A 831 25.60 -3.80 -22.40
N PRO A 832 26.13 -4.00 -23.62
CA PRO A 832 25.34 -4.43 -24.78
C PRO A 832 24.82 -5.88 -24.72
N ASP A 833 25.41 -6.72 -23.88
CA ASP A 833 25.09 -8.15 -23.73
C ASP A 833 24.20 -8.45 -22.51
N ILE A 834 23.77 -7.43 -21.76
CA ILE A 834 22.82 -7.65 -20.66
C ILE A 834 21.40 -7.86 -21.19
N LYS A 835 20.67 -8.73 -20.49
CA LYS A 835 19.29 -9.07 -20.75
C LYS A 835 18.46 -8.65 -19.56
N ILE A 836 17.61 -7.65 -19.75
CA ILE A 836 16.66 -7.17 -18.73
C ILE A 836 15.29 -7.78 -19.02
N TYR A 837 14.65 -8.30 -17.97
CA TYR A 837 13.30 -8.85 -17.96
C TYR A 837 12.41 -7.95 -17.09
N PRO A 838 11.75 -6.92 -17.67
CA PRO A 838 10.87 -6.04 -16.91
C PRO A 838 9.61 -6.79 -16.50
N MET A 839 9.30 -6.80 -15.20
CA MET A 839 8.16 -7.50 -14.64
C MET A 839 7.42 -6.64 -13.62
N PHE A 840 6.12 -6.76 -13.60
CA PHE A 840 5.29 -6.28 -12.51
C PHE A 840 4.56 -7.46 -11.87
N PHE A 841 4.14 -7.27 -10.63
CA PHE A 841 3.34 -8.24 -9.92
C PHE A 841 2.11 -7.59 -9.30
N ASP A 842 1.04 -8.36 -9.19
CA ASP A 842 -0.13 -8.01 -8.40
C ASP A 842 -0.60 -9.23 -7.59
N LYS A 843 -1.41 -8.99 -6.57
CA LYS A 843 -2.00 -9.97 -5.68
C LYS A 843 -3.51 -10.02 -5.84
N TYR A 844 -4.02 -11.14 -6.32
CA TYR A 844 -5.45 -11.42 -6.33
C TYR A 844 -5.81 -12.56 -5.36
N TYR A 845 -7.09 -12.89 -5.24
CA TYR A 845 -7.59 -13.81 -4.23
C TYR A 845 -8.45 -14.92 -4.81
N VAL A 846 -8.25 -16.13 -4.29
CA VAL A 846 -8.96 -17.34 -4.70
C VAL A 846 -9.48 -18.11 -3.49
N ARG A 847 -10.49 -18.96 -3.71
CA ARG A 847 -11.05 -19.87 -2.72
C ARG A 847 -10.66 -21.30 -3.05
N SER A 848 -9.81 -21.91 -2.22
CA SER A 848 -9.49 -23.34 -2.33
C SER A 848 -10.46 -24.20 -1.49
N SER A 849 -11.10 -25.21 -2.10
CA SER A 849 -11.86 -26.25 -1.39
C SER A 849 -10.97 -27.27 -0.69
N MET A 850 -9.65 -27.22 -0.92
CA MET A 850 -8.69 -28.23 -0.45
C MET A 850 -8.39 -28.13 1.04
N SER A 851 -7.99 -29.27 1.60
CA SER A 851 -7.64 -29.40 3.02
C SER A 851 -6.47 -28.50 3.40
N LEU A 852 -6.41 -28.11 4.68
CA LEU A 852 -5.56 -27.07 5.30
C LEU A 852 -4.03 -27.28 5.25
N LYS A 853 -3.50 -28.12 4.35
CA LYS A 853 -2.06 -28.27 4.17
C LYS A 853 -1.53 -27.14 3.27
N PRO A 854 -0.50 -26.38 3.70
CA PRO A 854 0.19 -25.44 2.84
C PRO A 854 0.72 -26.19 1.61
N LYS A 855 0.29 -25.78 0.43
CA LYS A 855 0.79 -26.29 -0.86
C LYS A 855 1.34 -25.10 -1.64
N SER A 856 2.54 -25.26 -2.19
CA SER A 856 3.12 -24.31 -3.13
C SER A 856 2.67 -24.71 -4.52
N LEU A 857 1.80 -23.93 -5.14
CA LEU A 857 1.21 -24.25 -6.44
C LEU A 857 1.55 -23.15 -7.46
N TYR A 858 1.56 -23.49 -8.74
CA TYR A 858 1.86 -22.52 -9.81
C TYR A 858 1.09 -22.77 -11.11
N VAL A 859 0.95 -21.72 -11.92
CA VAL A 859 0.54 -21.80 -13.33
C VAL A 859 1.55 -21.01 -14.17
N GLN A 860 2.04 -21.59 -15.26
CA GLN A 860 3.06 -20.97 -16.13
C GLN A 860 2.79 -21.11 -17.63
N ASP A 861 1.77 -21.89 -18.02
CA ASP A 861 1.36 -22.02 -19.43
C ASP A 861 0.57 -20.77 -19.82
N ILE A 862 1.08 -20.03 -20.80
CA ILE A 862 0.51 -18.76 -21.22
C ILE A 862 -0.83 -18.95 -21.91
N ARG A 863 -1.04 -20.09 -22.58
CA ARG A 863 -2.33 -20.41 -23.22
C ARG A 863 -3.44 -20.58 -22.18
N GLU A 864 -3.06 -20.94 -20.96
CA GLU A 864 -3.98 -20.96 -19.83
C GLU A 864 -4.13 -19.55 -19.24
N LEU A 865 -3.02 -18.85 -19.02
CA LEU A 865 -3.05 -17.51 -18.41
C LEU A 865 -3.72 -16.45 -19.30
N THR A 866 -3.79 -16.63 -20.62
CA THR A 866 -4.60 -15.79 -21.51
C THR A 866 -6.10 -15.89 -21.22
N GLN A 867 -6.57 -16.98 -20.60
CA GLN A 867 -7.95 -17.08 -20.12
C GLN A 867 -8.20 -16.09 -18.95
N LEU A 868 -7.15 -15.76 -18.19
CA LEU A 868 -7.21 -14.75 -17.14
C LEU A 868 -7.16 -13.34 -17.71
N VAL A 869 -6.22 -13.08 -18.63
CA VAL A 869 -6.02 -11.78 -19.28
C VAL A 869 -5.65 -12.01 -20.73
N ASP A 870 -6.56 -11.65 -21.64
CA ASP A 870 -6.29 -11.61 -23.07
C ASP A 870 -6.12 -10.15 -23.47
N ASP A 871 -4.93 -9.79 -23.97
CA ASP A 871 -4.64 -8.44 -24.47
C ASP A 871 -4.59 -8.46 -26.00
N PRO A 872 -5.66 -7.99 -26.68
CA PRO A 872 -5.70 -7.95 -28.14
C PRO A 872 -4.59 -7.08 -28.75
N SER A 873 -4.05 -6.13 -27.97
CA SER A 873 -2.96 -5.25 -28.41
C SER A 873 -1.57 -5.83 -28.20
N GLN A 874 -1.48 -6.96 -27.47
CA GLN A 874 -0.22 -7.60 -27.09
C GLN A 874 0.79 -6.58 -26.52
N GLN A 875 0.33 -5.73 -25.61
CA GLN A 875 1.16 -4.76 -24.89
C GLN A 875 1.55 -5.27 -23.50
N SER A 876 0.72 -6.12 -22.90
CA SER A 876 1.03 -6.79 -21.64
C SER A 876 0.61 -8.26 -21.65
N VAL A 877 1.31 -9.09 -20.88
CA VAL A 877 0.97 -10.51 -20.76
C VAL A 877 1.26 -11.04 -19.37
N VAL A 878 0.30 -11.78 -18.80
CA VAL A 878 0.48 -12.56 -17.57
C VAL A 878 1.15 -13.88 -17.95
N PHE A 879 2.28 -14.21 -17.32
CA PHE A 879 3.07 -15.39 -17.68
C PHE A 879 3.36 -16.33 -16.51
N PHE A 880 3.10 -15.92 -15.26
CA PHE A 880 3.38 -16.78 -14.11
C PHE A 880 2.50 -16.44 -12.89
N ASN A 881 1.82 -17.44 -12.32
CA ASN A 881 1.04 -17.31 -11.09
C ASN A 881 1.58 -18.22 -9.99
N LEU A 882 1.69 -17.71 -8.76
CA LEU A 882 2.13 -18.45 -7.57
C LEU A 882 1.06 -18.44 -6.47
N PHE A 883 0.82 -19.61 -5.89
CA PHE A 883 -0.13 -19.83 -4.81
C PHE A 883 0.61 -20.50 -3.64
N ASN A 884 0.33 -20.10 -2.40
CA ASN A 884 0.93 -20.75 -1.23
C ASN A 884 -0.04 -21.59 -0.40
N GLY A 885 -1.31 -21.67 -0.80
CA GLY A 885 -2.36 -22.43 -0.11
C GLY A 885 -2.58 -22.03 1.36
N LEU A 886 -1.93 -20.95 1.83
CA LEU A 886 -1.95 -20.51 3.21
C LEU A 886 -3.19 -19.64 3.44
N LYS A 887 -4.03 -20.10 4.36
CA LYS A 887 -5.10 -19.28 4.93
C LYS A 887 -4.54 -18.45 6.09
N VAL A 888 -4.46 -17.13 5.95
CA VAL A 888 -3.97 -16.21 6.99
C VAL A 888 -5.15 -15.70 7.85
N GLY A 889 -5.00 -15.54 9.17
CA GLY A 889 -6.04 -14.98 10.09
C GLY A 889 -6.65 -15.97 11.09
N LYS A 890 -7.80 -15.69 11.71
CA LYS A 890 -8.65 -16.67 12.45
C LYS A 890 -9.49 -17.53 11.50
N LYS A 891 -10.10 -18.64 11.97
CA LYS A 891 -10.84 -19.60 11.14
C LYS A 891 -11.91 -18.95 10.23
N ASP A 892 -12.57 -17.89 10.71
CA ASP A 892 -13.58 -17.13 9.95
C ASP A 892 -13.01 -16.05 9.02
N GLU A 893 -11.79 -15.56 9.28
CA GLU A 893 -11.05 -14.56 8.49
C GLU A 893 -10.29 -15.22 7.31
N ARG A 894 -10.06 -16.52 7.43
CA ARG A 894 -9.29 -17.41 6.54
C ARG A 894 -10.04 -17.84 5.26
N PHE A 895 -11.01 -17.06 4.80
CA PHE A 895 -11.91 -17.52 3.72
C PHE A 895 -11.22 -17.55 2.35
N TYR A 896 -10.41 -16.54 2.03
CA TYR A 896 -9.67 -16.40 0.77
C TYR A 896 -8.18 -16.74 0.93
N ASN A 897 -7.55 -17.12 -0.18
CA ASN A 897 -6.12 -17.42 -0.31
C ASN A 897 -5.54 -16.46 -1.35
N GLY A 898 -4.36 -15.90 -1.09
CA GLY A 898 -3.74 -14.98 -2.04
C GLY A 898 -3.02 -15.73 -3.18
N VAL A 899 -2.89 -15.05 -4.31
CA VAL A 899 -2.11 -15.46 -5.48
C VAL A 899 -1.28 -14.28 -5.93
N ILE A 900 0.00 -14.48 -6.24
CA ILE A 900 0.81 -13.48 -6.95
C ILE A 900 0.77 -13.80 -8.43
N SER A 901 0.46 -12.77 -9.22
CA SER A 901 0.45 -12.80 -10.69
C SER A 901 1.60 -11.95 -11.21
N TYR A 902 2.46 -12.54 -12.03
CA TYR A 902 3.52 -11.83 -12.75
C TYR A 902 3.11 -11.55 -14.17
N ALA A 903 3.40 -10.33 -14.60
CA ALA A 903 3.18 -9.90 -15.97
C ALA A 903 4.34 -9.03 -16.47
N THR A 904 4.48 -8.96 -17.79
CA THR A 904 5.53 -8.20 -18.48
C THR A 904 4.90 -7.36 -19.59
N LEU A 905 5.69 -6.40 -20.12
CA LEU A 905 5.30 -5.55 -21.23
C LEU A 905 5.91 -6.07 -22.54
N LEU A 906 5.10 -6.08 -23.59
CA LEU A 906 5.46 -6.54 -24.93
C LEU A 906 5.45 -5.38 -25.90
N ASN A 907 6.35 -5.43 -26.89
CA ASN A 907 6.48 -4.41 -27.94
C ASN A 907 6.76 -2.98 -27.45
N THR A 908 6.94 -2.78 -26.14
CA THR A 908 7.22 -1.50 -25.52
C THR A 908 8.65 -1.04 -25.81
N TYR A 909 9.66 -1.91 -25.81
CA TYR A 909 11.07 -1.50 -25.82
C TYR A 909 11.75 -1.58 -27.18
N LYS A 910 10.99 -1.40 -28.27
CA LYS A 910 11.52 -1.45 -29.64
C LYS A 910 12.72 -0.50 -29.81
N GLY A 911 13.86 -1.04 -30.25
CA GLY A 911 15.12 -0.31 -30.41
C GLY A 911 15.90 -0.07 -29.12
N ILE A 912 15.49 -0.66 -28.00
CA ILE A 912 16.18 -0.60 -26.70
C ILE A 912 16.49 -2.01 -26.21
N LEU A 913 15.46 -2.86 -26.10
CA LEU A 913 15.60 -4.28 -25.83
C LEU A 913 15.22 -5.06 -27.08
N ASP A 914 15.90 -6.18 -27.30
CA ASP A 914 15.42 -7.17 -28.25
C ASP A 914 14.19 -7.85 -27.65
N ASN A 915 13.04 -7.71 -28.31
CA ASN A 915 11.80 -8.35 -27.86
C ASN A 915 11.97 -9.87 -27.77
N GLU A 916 12.82 -10.48 -28.60
CA GLU A 916 13.13 -11.92 -28.52
C GLU A 916 13.68 -12.31 -27.15
N VAL A 917 14.41 -11.44 -26.46
CA VAL A 917 14.90 -11.71 -25.09
C VAL A 917 13.72 -11.90 -24.14
N ILE A 918 12.71 -11.04 -24.21
CA ILE A 918 11.50 -11.14 -23.37
C ILE A 918 10.70 -12.39 -23.76
N TYR A 919 10.52 -12.64 -25.06
CA TYR A 919 9.81 -13.83 -25.55
C TYR A 919 10.50 -15.11 -25.09
N GLN A 920 11.80 -15.28 -25.32
CA GLN A 920 12.54 -16.49 -24.94
C GLN A 920 12.68 -16.65 -23.42
N GLY A 921 12.83 -15.55 -22.69
CA GLY A 921 13.04 -15.61 -21.25
C GLY A 921 11.77 -15.77 -20.43
N LEU A 922 10.62 -15.28 -20.90
CA LEU A 922 9.38 -15.26 -20.11
C LEU A 922 8.22 -16.00 -20.77
N LEU A 923 8.21 -16.09 -22.10
CA LEU A 923 7.03 -16.50 -22.85
C LEU A 923 7.13 -17.87 -23.50
N HIS A 924 8.05 -18.03 -24.44
CA HIS A 924 8.26 -19.27 -25.18
C HIS A 924 8.72 -20.39 -24.24
N GLU A 925 8.17 -21.58 -24.45
CA GLU A 925 8.60 -22.76 -23.72
C GLU A 925 10.06 -23.09 -24.08
N GLY A 926 10.91 -23.21 -23.07
CA GLY A 926 12.34 -23.48 -23.21
C GLY A 926 13.11 -23.33 -21.89
N ASP A 927 14.38 -23.73 -21.90
CA ASP A 927 15.22 -23.82 -20.70
C ASP A 927 15.39 -22.48 -19.99
N LEU A 928 15.55 -21.38 -20.74
CA LEU A 928 15.74 -20.06 -20.14
C LEU A 928 14.50 -19.60 -19.36
N LYS A 929 13.30 -19.81 -19.91
CA LYS A 929 12.04 -19.54 -19.21
C LYS A 929 11.95 -20.41 -17.96
N HIS A 930 12.23 -21.70 -18.09
CA HIS A 930 12.24 -22.62 -16.96
C HIS A 930 13.15 -22.12 -15.83
N ASP A 931 14.40 -21.78 -16.15
CA ASP A 931 15.40 -21.29 -15.20
C ASP A 931 14.96 -20.02 -14.47
N ILE A 932 14.45 -19.02 -15.21
CA ILE A 932 13.99 -17.75 -14.64
C ILE A 932 12.80 -17.98 -13.68
N LEU A 933 11.80 -18.75 -14.10
CA LEU A 933 10.63 -19.05 -13.26
C LEU A 933 11.01 -19.91 -12.04
N GLN A 934 11.98 -20.82 -12.20
CA GLN A 934 12.51 -21.60 -11.10
C GLN A 934 13.23 -20.71 -10.08
N TYR A 935 14.09 -19.80 -10.54
CA TYR A 935 14.79 -18.85 -9.68
C TYR A 935 13.85 -17.89 -8.94
N LEU A 936 12.80 -17.41 -9.62
CA LEU A 936 11.73 -16.67 -8.96
C LEU A 936 11.06 -17.53 -7.88
N THR A 937 10.71 -18.78 -8.18
CA THR A 937 10.09 -19.67 -7.19
C THR A 937 11.00 -19.90 -5.97
N LEU A 938 12.27 -20.21 -6.20
CA LEU A 938 13.26 -20.40 -5.13
C LEU A 938 13.45 -19.12 -4.31
N PHE A 939 13.35 -17.93 -4.92
CA PHE A 939 13.36 -16.66 -4.19
C PHE A 939 12.16 -16.53 -3.23
N HIS A 940 10.96 -16.95 -3.62
CA HIS A 940 9.81 -16.98 -2.71
C HIS A 940 10.01 -17.98 -1.57
N PHE A 941 10.62 -19.13 -1.84
CA PHE A 941 11.00 -20.08 -0.79
C PHE A 941 12.09 -19.50 0.11
N SER A 942 13.05 -18.73 -0.41
CA SER A 942 14.16 -18.20 0.39
C SER A 942 13.70 -17.17 1.42
N ARG A 943 12.56 -16.51 1.19
CA ARG A 943 11.95 -15.50 2.07
C ARG A 943 10.90 -16.03 3.04
N TYR A 944 10.71 -17.34 3.14
CA TYR A 944 9.74 -17.92 4.08
C TYR A 944 10.00 -17.51 5.55
N GLU A 945 8.93 -17.44 6.34
CA GLU A 945 8.96 -16.96 7.74
C GLU A 945 8.31 -17.95 8.73
N ALA A 946 8.07 -19.19 8.29
CA ALA A 946 7.42 -20.23 9.09
C ALA A 946 8.40 -21.37 9.40
N MET A 947 8.50 -21.74 10.67
CA MET A 947 9.43 -22.79 11.11
C MET A 947 9.00 -24.22 10.72
N SER A 948 7.69 -24.46 10.60
CA SER A 948 7.13 -25.78 10.30
C SER A 948 6.16 -25.68 9.12
N LYS A 949 6.12 -26.71 8.28
CA LYS A 949 5.28 -26.76 7.05
C LYS A 949 5.60 -25.59 6.11
N ILE A 950 6.87 -25.48 5.73
CA ILE A 950 7.36 -24.46 4.81
C ILE A 950 6.58 -24.55 3.50
N SER A 951 6.02 -23.42 3.09
CA SER A 951 5.55 -23.15 1.75
C SER A 951 6.20 -21.85 1.27
N LEU A 952 6.07 -21.56 -0.02
CA LEU A 952 6.57 -20.30 -0.57
C LEU A 952 5.97 -19.09 0.17
N LYS A 953 6.77 -18.04 0.43
CA LYS A 953 6.24 -16.73 0.85
C LYS A 953 5.54 -16.13 -0.35
N LEU A 954 4.26 -15.77 -0.20
CA LEU A 954 3.48 -15.30 -1.34
C LEU A 954 4.04 -13.99 -1.88
N ASP A 955 4.21 -12.97 -1.03
CA ASP A 955 4.75 -11.66 -1.41
C ASP A 955 6.13 -11.45 -0.77
N PRO A 956 7.24 -11.81 -1.45
CA PRO A 956 8.59 -11.59 -0.95
C PRO A 956 9.04 -10.12 -1.06
N TYR A 957 8.26 -9.25 -1.72
CA TYR A 957 8.63 -7.87 -2.06
C TYR A 957 8.14 -6.84 -1.04
N GLN A 958 7.31 -7.25 -0.08
CA GLN A 958 6.67 -6.42 0.93
C GLN A 958 7.59 -5.39 1.63
N ASN A 959 8.89 -5.71 1.77
CA ASN A 959 9.89 -4.82 2.38
C ASN A 959 10.25 -3.60 1.50
N ILE A 960 10.04 -3.67 0.18
CA ILE A 960 10.31 -2.60 -0.79
C ILE A 960 9.01 -2.07 -1.42
N ILE A 961 8.08 -2.97 -1.75
CA ILE A 961 6.79 -2.66 -2.39
C ILE A 961 5.66 -3.20 -1.50
N GLY A 962 4.94 -2.32 -0.79
CA GLY A 962 3.81 -2.70 0.06
C GLY A 962 3.56 -1.73 1.22
N ASP A 963 2.60 -2.07 2.08
CA ASP A 963 2.22 -1.24 3.24
C ASP A 963 3.24 -1.27 4.38
N TYR A 964 4.06 -2.32 4.43
CA TYR A 964 5.18 -2.48 5.37
C TYR A 964 6.53 -2.24 4.70
N SER A 965 6.55 -1.54 3.56
CA SER A 965 7.81 -1.25 2.89
C SER A 965 8.61 -0.20 3.64
N VAL A 966 9.93 -0.25 3.51
CA VAL A 966 10.84 0.74 4.11
C VAL A 966 10.42 2.16 3.75
N GLY A 967 9.99 2.42 2.51
CA GLY A 967 9.52 3.74 2.10
C GLY A 967 8.19 4.17 2.70
N LYS A 968 7.31 3.25 3.15
CA LYS A 968 6.11 3.64 3.90
C LYS A 968 6.44 3.88 5.37
N LEU A 969 7.25 3.00 5.94
CA LEU A 969 7.61 3.02 7.36
C LEU A 969 8.59 4.14 7.70
N SER A 970 9.35 4.67 6.73
CA SER A 970 10.28 5.77 6.96
C SER A 970 9.63 7.15 7.22
N LEU A 971 8.31 7.25 7.12
CA LEU A 971 7.58 8.52 7.27
C LEU A 971 7.12 8.75 8.72
N PHE A 972 7.34 9.95 9.24
CA PHE A 972 6.70 10.46 10.46
C PHE A 972 6.37 11.95 10.33
N LYS A 973 5.53 12.48 11.22
CA LYS A 973 5.07 13.88 11.15
C LYS A 973 6.16 14.89 11.53
N HIS A 974 6.21 16.00 10.79
CA HIS A 974 7.02 17.18 11.09
C HIS A 974 6.49 17.91 12.35
N MET A 975 7.20 18.94 12.82
CA MET A 975 6.82 19.74 14.01
C MET A 975 5.41 20.32 13.94
N ASN A 976 4.91 20.61 12.74
CA ASN A 976 3.56 21.12 12.51
C ASN A 976 2.44 20.05 12.63
N GLY A 977 2.76 18.79 12.89
CA GLY A 977 1.82 17.67 13.03
C GLY A 977 1.13 17.23 11.72
N LYS A 978 1.34 17.94 10.61
CA LYS A 978 0.61 17.77 9.35
C LYS A 978 1.50 17.19 8.24
N SER A 979 2.62 17.83 7.98
CA SER A 979 3.57 17.47 6.91
C SER A 979 4.33 16.19 7.27
N ASP A 980 4.67 15.38 6.27
CA ASP A 980 5.50 14.19 6.45
C ASP A 980 7.00 14.53 6.34
N PHE A 981 7.81 13.89 7.17
CA PHE A 981 9.27 13.86 7.09
C PHE A 981 9.73 12.44 6.68
N ASN A 982 10.62 12.34 5.69
CA ASN A 982 11.10 11.05 5.18
C ASN A 982 12.48 10.69 5.75
N SER A 983 12.49 9.89 6.83
CA SER A 983 13.74 9.53 7.52
C SER A 983 14.72 8.72 6.68
N LEU A 984 14.26 7.91 5.72
CA LEU A 984 15.16 7.17 4.82
C LEU A 984 15.89 8.14 3.88
N ALA A 985 15.18 9.12 3.34
CA ALA A 985 15.74 10.15 2.47
C ALA A 985 16.80 10.98 3.23
N PHE A 986 16.45 11.45 4.43
CA PHE A 986 17.38 12.16 5.30
C PHE A 986 18.62 11.33 5.66
N LEU A 987 18.44 10.09 6.14
CA LEU A 987 19.55 9.23 6.53
C LEU A 987 20.40 8.77 5.32
N THR A 988 19.84 8.77 4.11
CA THR A 988 20.61 8.55 2.87
C THR A 988 21.61 9.69 2.65
N GLU A 989 21.22 10.95 2.88
CA GLU A 989 22.15 12.09 2.82
C GLU A 989 23.16 12.07 3.97
N VAL A 990 22.74 11.67 5.18
CA VAL A 990 23.66 11.44 6.30
C VAL A 990 24.73 10.41 5.93
N LYS A 991 24.33 9.26 5.35
CA LYS A 991 25.25 8.23 4.87
C LYS A 991 26.26 8.81 3.87
N LYS A 992 25.81 9.58 2.87
CA LYS A 992 26.70 10.25 1.89
C LYS A 992 27.71 11.19 2.56
N ALA A 993 27.29 11.95 3.57
CA ALA A 993 28.17 12.84 4.33
C ALA A 993 29.24 12.09 5.17
N LEU A 994 28.97 10.82 5.52
CA LEU A 994 29.87 9.97 6.32
C LEU A 994 30.88 9.17 5.47
N ILE A 995 30.72 9.15 4.15
CA ILE A 995 31.74 8.69 3.18
C ILE A 995 32.80 9.79 3.07
#